data_AF-A0A833W168-F1
#
_entry.id   AF-A0A833W168-F1
#
_cell.length_a   1.000
_cell.length_b   1.000
_cell.length_c   1.000
_cell.angle_alpha   90.00
_cell.angle_beta   90.00
_cell.angle_gamma   90.00
#
_symmetry.space_group_name_H-M   'P 1'
#
loop_
_entity.id
_entity.type
_entity.pdbx_description
1 polymer ?
#
loop_
_entity_poly.entity_id
_entity_poly.type
_entity_poly.pdbx_seq_one_letter_code
_entity_poly.pdbx_strand_id
1 'polypeptide(L)'
;MLGAAFTIELSSDQNNFKSKPRVTNVQNDHLISIYKYHEPFSLLRLQQIYQGLKPGNESFQVETVKRIQNMSEAIDFLRSLEELNRRVSEWSNKYVVLDCPTDMAKDIVVSHVRDVALGKRTYHYLLSGLIMDDRWESEVIEYGAINITGFRIVDSTRPYVKDFLAGWHRLDPATSQGAGRESISAQAALMYDAVFVLVEAFNKFLRKKPDRSNVRRTGISGSSQITNGTKALDCNSSPGWVTPFEFGDKISRLLRKVEIEGLTGEIRFNDDGRRHNYTLHVVEMTVNSAMVKVAEWTDEAGFQAIAAKYIRLRPHAEIEKNKTYIVTTIVEEPYIMKKKSDTGEILTGNDSYEGYCKDLADLIAKKLGITYELRIVKDGKYGMENPDVPGGWDGMVGELIRKEADIAIAPMTITSERERVIDFSKPFMSLGISIMIKKPIKQKPGVFSFLNPLSKEIWVCVVFSYIGVSIVLFTVSRFSPYEWRVLTLSSGGDPTMATRNDPTLQHPHGSQGSPHIPTSSMANDFSIINSLWFALAAFMQQGCDISPRSISGRIVGSVWWFFTLILISSYTANLAAFLTVERMVAPINSPEDLASQTEVQYGTLSHGSTWDFFRKSQINLYSKMWEFMNSRKHVFVKTYDEGIRRVRTSKGKYALLIESPKNEYTNEREPCDTMKVGRNLDAKGFGVATPLGSPLKDPINLAVLSLKENGELTKLVNRWWYDRTECRHGDKQDASRNELSLSNVAGIFYILIGGLLLALAVALLEFCYKSHTEATRAKIPLSDAMKAKARLTIGGGRDFDNGRVSSLTNQHLLDPCYRSHAYHAVRLTTARRIVFEQAGKRTLKTFRLCFFVTS
;
A
#
# COMPACT_ATOMS: atom_id res chain seq x y z
N MET A 1 40.13 28.22 -26.13
CA MET A 1 39.52 26.90 -25.85
C MET A 1 39.01 26.79 -24.42
N LEU A 2 39.83 26.64 -23.37
CA LEU A 2 39.28 26.54 -22.00
C LEU A 2 38.63 27.84 -21.51
N GLY A 3 39.17 29.02 -21.81
CA GLY A 3 38.45 30.30 -21.57
C GLY A 3 37.10 30.41 -22.31
N ALA A 4 36.96 29.72 -23.45
CA ALA A 4 35.66 29.56 -24.12
C ALA A 4 34.74 28.64 -23.33
N ALA A 5 35.26 27.49 -22.89
CA ALA A 5 34.59 26.47 -22.08
C ALA A 5 33.93 27.04 -20.81
N PHE A 6 34.59 27.97 -20.14
CA PHE A 6 34.02 28.63 -18.96
C PHE A 6 33.03 29.75 -19.30
N THR A 7 33.20 30.44 -20.42
CA THR A 7 32.18 31.40 -20.92
C THR A 7 30.91 30.67 -21.39
N ILE A 8 31.07 29.42 -21.87
CA ILE A 8 29.99 28.51 -22.25
C ILE A 8 29.18 28.08 -21.01
N GLU A 9 29.84 27.66 -19.92
CA GLU A 9 29.15 27.35 -18.65
C GLU A 9 28.47 28.59 -18.04
N LEU A 10 29.18 29.72 -17.95
CA LEU A 10 28.63 30.97 -17.37
C LEU A 10 27.46 31.56 -18.18
N SER A 11 27.42 31.39 -19.50
CA SER A 11 26.31 31.90 -20.33
C SER A 11 25.20 30.88 -20.62
N SER A 12 25.50 29.57 -20.53
CA SER A 12 24.49 28.51 -20.47
C SER A 12 23.57 28.72 -19.25
N ASP A 13 24.16 29.09 -18.11
CA ASP A 13 23.40 29.43 -16.90
C ASP A 13 22.57 30.72 -17.07
N GLN A 14 23.08 31.77 -17.72
CA GLN A 14 22.30 33.00 -17.92
C GLN A 14 21.08 32.82 -18.86
N ASN A 15 21.14 31.91 -19.84
CA ASN A 15 20.01 31.68 -20.75
C ASN A 15 18.97 30.70 -20.20
N ASN A 16 19.36 29.74 -19.35
CA ASN A 16 18.39 28.92 -18.61
C ASN A 16 17.66 29.70 -17.50
N PHE A 17 18.27 30.76 -16.96
CA PHE A 17 17.70 31.58 -15.89
C PHE A 17 16.55 32.52 -16.30
N LYS A 18 16.33 32.77 -17.60
CA LYS A 18 15.24 33.67 -18.05
C LYS A 18 13.85 33.02 -18.16
N SER A 19 13.71 31.72 -17.93
CA SER A 19 12.43 31.00 -18.15
C SER A 19 11.75 30.42 -16.91
N LYS A 20 12.28 30.62 -15.70
CA LYS A 20 11.61 30.19 -14.46
C LYS A 20 11.57 31.30 -13.41
N PRO A 21 10.39 31.62 -12.82
CA PRO A 21 10.30 32.57 -11.72
C PRO A 21 10.97 31.95 -10.48
N ARG A 22 11.70 32.81 -9.76
CA ARG A 22 12.46 32.52 -8.54
C ARG A 22 11.67 31.68 -7.53
N VAL A 23 12.28 30.56 -7.13
CA VAL A 23 12.26 30.10 -5.74
C VAL A 23 13.72 30.05 -5.30
N THR A 24 13.99 30.80 -4.24
CA THR A 24 15.23 30.92 -3.48
C THR A 24 15.82 29.55 -3.07
N ASN A 25 17.15 29.45 -3.13
CA ASN A 25 18.04 28.33 -2.74
C ASN A 25 18.47 27.38 -3.85
N VAL A 26 19.50 27.75 -4.62
CA VAL A 26 20.47 26.79 -5.18
C VAL A 26 21.83 27.48 -5.17
N GLN A 27 22.68 27.13 -4.21
CA GLN A 27 24.05 27.65 -4.09
C GLN A 27 25.01 26.54 -3.64
N ASN A 28 24.89 25.34 -4.23
CA ASN A 28 25.78 24.19 -3.97
C ASN A 28 25.96 23.38 -5.28
N ASP A 29 26.53 23.97 -6.32
CA ASP A 29 26.97 23.22 -7.52
C ASP A 29 28.49 23.00 -7.42
N HIS A 30 28.93 21.75 -7.54
CA HIS A 30 30.34 21.37 -7.30
C HIS A 30 31.06 21.20 -8.64
N LEU A 31 32.03 22.07 -8.92
CA LEU A 31 32.90 21.93 -10.08
C LEU A 31 34.14 21.10 -9.71
N ILE A 32 34.34 20.02 -10.46
CA ILE A 32 35.43 19.07 -10.30
C ILE A 32 36.30 19.10 -11.57
N SER A 33 37.57 19.47 -11.44
CA SER A 33 38.52 19.47 -12.56
C SER A 33 39.44 18.25 -12.48
N ILE A 34 39.48 17.44 -13.54
CA ILE A 34 40.33 16.25 -13.64
C ILE A 34 41.30 16.41 -14.80
N TYR A 35 42.60 16.22 -14.55
CA TYR A 35 43.66 16.39 -15.56
C TYR A 35 44.75 15.30 -15.50
N LYS A 36 45.39 15.01 -16.65
CA LYS A 36 46.38 13.90 -16.79
C LYS A 36 47.83 14.33 -16.49
N TYR A 37 48.59 13.42 -15.86
CA TYR A 37 49.98 13.57 -15.38
C TYR A 37 51.04 14.05 -16.40
N HIS A 38 50.86 13.83 -17.71
CA HIS A 38 51.96 13.95 -18.69
C HIS A 38 51.83 15.09 -19.72
N GLU A 39 50.82 15.95 -19.67
CA GLU A 39 50.77 17.13 -20.54
C GLU A 39 51.27 18.40 -19.83
N PRO A 40 52.47 18.92 -20.17
CA PRO A 40 52.95 20.19 -19.61
C PRO A 40 52.01 21.37 -19.92
N PHE A 41 51.15 21.24 -20.94
CA PHE A 41 50.17 22.25 -21.32
C PHE A 41 48.88 22.23 -20.48
N SER A 42 48.55 21.14 -19.79
CA SER A 42 47.35 21.04 -18.96
C SER A 42 47.40 21.97 -17.74
N LEU A 43 48.57 22.09 -17.11
CA LEU A 43 48.77 23.01 -15.97
C LEU A 43 48.75 24.48 -16.39
N LEU A 44 49.29 24.80 -17.57
CA LEU A 44 49.20 26.14 -18.17
C LEU A 44 47.75 26.54 -18.47
N ARG A 45 46.97 25.61 -19.02
CA ARG A 45 45.53 25.79 -19.23
C ARG A 45 44.80 25.98 -17.91
N LEU A 46 45.09 25.18 -16.90
CA LEU A 46 44.51 25.33 -15.56
C LEU A 46 44.87 26.68 -14.94
N GLN A 47 46.11 27.13 -15.08
CA GLN A 47 46.56 28.44 -14.62
C GLN A 47 45.80 29.57 -15.34
N GLN A 48 45.55 29.45 -16.64
CA GLN A 48 44.73 30.42 -17.39
C GLN A 48 43.29 30.45 -16.89
N ILE A 49 42.71 29.33 -16.47
CA ILE A 49 41.38 29.28 -15.85
C ILE A 49 41.39 30.10 -14.54
N TYR A 50 42.33 29.79 -13.64
CA TYR A 50 42.47 30.52 -12.37
C TYR A 50 42.78 32.01 -12.55
N GLN A 51 43.53 32.39 -13.59
CA GLN A 51 43.82 33.80 -13.91
C GLN A 51 42.62 34.51 -14.57
N GLY A 52 41.79 33.79 -15.32
CA GLY A 52 40.56 34.30 -15.91
C GLY A 52 39.43 34.51 -14.88
N LEU A 53 39.48 33.77 -13.77
CA LEU A 53 38.63 33.97 -12.60
C LEU A 53 39.05 35.24 -11.85
N LYS A 54 38.56 36.41 -12.28
CA LYS A 54 38.73 37.65 -11.50
C LYS A 54 37.95 37.53 -10.18
N PRO A 55 38.52 37.93 -9.03
CA PRO A 55 37.77 38.00 -7.78
C PRO A 55 36.74 39.14 -7.89
N GLY A 56 35.49 38.76 -8.13
CA GLY A 56 34.34 39.63 -8.30
C GLY A 56 33.04 38.86 -8.04
N ASN A 57 31.89 39.53 -8.16
CA ASN A 57 30.56 39.09 -7.70
C ASN A 57 29.96 37.86 -8.43
N GLU A 58 30.77 37.02 -9.08
CA GLU A 58 30.34 35.77 -9.72
C GLU A 58 30.50 34.58 -8.75
N SER A 59 29.46 33.76 -8.65
CA SER A 59 29.25 32.70 -7.66
C SER A 59 29.98 31.38 -7.97
N PHE A 60 31.16 31.45 -8.59
CA PHE A 60 31.82 30.26 -9.14
C PHE A 60 33.07 29.89 -8.32
N GLN A 61 33.11 28.66 -7.81
CA GLN A 61 34.24 28.13 -7.03
C GLN A 61 34.65 26.77 -7.59
N VAL A 62 35.92 26.65 -8.03
CA VAL A 62 36.54 25.36 -8.33
C VAL A 62 36.76 24.66 -7.00
N GLU A 63 35.97 23.63 -6.70
CA GLU A 63 35.99 23.01 -5.38
C GLU A 63 37.08 21.92 -5.29
N THR A 64 37.19 21.08 -6.32
CA THR A 64 38.14 19.97 -6.31
C THR A 64 38.91 19.87 -7.62
N VAL A 65 40.23 19.74 -7.52
CA VAL A 65 41.12 19.47 -8.66
C VAL A 65 41.86 18.16 -8.41
N LYS A 66 41.69 17.17 -9.29
CA LYS A 66 42.32 15.85 -9.18
C LYS A 66 43.23 15.56 -10.36
N ARG A 67 44.49 15.26 -10.06
CA ARG A 67 45.44 14.71 -11.01
C ARG A 67 45.25 13.20 -11.13
N ILE A 68 45.18 12.67 -12.36
CA ILE A 68 45.00 11.24 -12.66
C ILE A 68 46.09 10.69 -13.60
N GLN A 69 46.39 9.39 -13.47
CA GLN A 69 47.28 8.66 -14.40
C GLN A 69 46.53 7.74 -15.35
N ASN A 70 45.45 7.11 -14.89
CA ASN A 70 44.67 6.13 -15.64
C ASN A 70 43.16 6.32 -15.40
N MET A 71 42.33 5.61 -16.17
CA MET A 71 40.87 5.68 -16.08
C MET A 71 40.34 5.17 -14.73
N SER A 72 40.90 4.08 -14.19
CA SER A 72 40.44 3.50 -12.92
C SER A 72 40.56 4.48 -11.75
N GLU A 73 41.67 5.23 -11.67
CA GLU A 73 41.89 6.26 -10.66
C GLU A 73 40.84 7.38 -10.74
N ALA A 74 40.41 7.74 -11.95
CA ALA A 74 39.35 8.72 -12.15
C ALA A 74 38.02 8.20 -11.61
N ILE A 75 37.65 6.95 -11.93
CA ILE A 75 36.39 6.35 -11.47
C ILE A 75 36.38 6.16 -9.95
N ASP A 76 37.46 5.67 -9.35
CA ASP A 76 37.54 5.49 -7.90
C ASP A 76 37.47 6.81 -7.14
N PHE A 77 38.05 7.87 -7.71
CA PHE A 77 37.91 9.23 -7.18
C PHE A 77 36.45 9.72 -7.24
N LEU A 78 35.78 9.55 -8.38
CA LEU A 78 34.37 9.93 -8.51
C LEU A 78 33.47 9.12 -7.56
N ARG A 79 33.74 7.83 -7.35
CA ARG A 79 33.01 6.99 -6.37
C ARG A 79 33.17 7.51 -4.96
N SER A 80 34.40 7.88 -4.60
CA SER A 80 34.71 8.42 -3.27
C SER A 80 33.96 9.73 -3.00
N LEU A 81 33.83 10.59 -4.01
CA LEU A 81 33.03 11.81 -3.93
C LEU A 81 31.53 11.52 -3.80
N GLU A 82 31.01 10.57 -4.57
CA GLU A 82 29.60 10.20 -4.52
C GLU A 82 29.21 9.61 -3.15
N GLU A 83 30.07 8.76 -2.59
CA GLU A 83 29.90 8.17 -1.26
C GLU A 83 29.95 9.23 -0.14
N LEU A 84 30.80 10.24 -0.28
CA LEU A 84 30.86 11.37 0.66
C LEU A 84 29.56 12.19 0.63
N ASN A 85 29.06 12.55 -0.54
CA ASN A 85 27.83 13.35 -0.67
C ASN A 85 26.59 12.56 -0.23
N ARG A 86 26.56 11.24 -0.45
CA ARG A 86 25.47 10.37 0.02
C ARG A 86 25.34 10.39 1.56
N ARG A 87 26.45 10.55 2.29
CA ARG A 87 26.45 10.64 3.77
C ARG A 87 25.97 11.99 4.30
N VAL A 88 26.16 13.06 3.54
CA VAL A 88 25.80 14.44 3.91
C VAL A 88 24.35 14.77 3.51
N SER A 89 23.67 13.90 2.76
CA SER A 89 22.29 14.09 2.27
C SER A 89 22.09 15.36 1.42
N GLU A 90 23.14 15.88 0.80
CA GLU A 90 23.07 16.98 -0.15
C GLU A 90 23.05 16.42 -1.58
N TRP A 91 21.96 16.68 -2.30
CA TRP A 91 21.86 16.38 -3.73
C TRP A 91 22.35 17.59 -4.50
N SER A 92 23.57 17.51 -5.01
CA SER A 92 24.17 18.55 -5.85
C SER A 92 24.56 18.03 -7.22
N ASN A 93 24.40 18.88 -8.23
CA ASN A 93 24.89 18.61 -9.56
C ASN A 93 26.42 18.74 -9.56
N LYS A 94 27.07 17.82 -10.26
CA LYS A 94 28.52 17.74 -10.35
C LYS A 94 28.95 18.04 -11.78
N TYR A 95 29.71 19.11 -11.94
CA TYR A 95 30.23 19.55 -13.22
C TYR A 95 31.68 19.13 -13.33
N VAL A 96 31.97 18.17 -14.21
CA VAL A 96 33.29 17.55 -14.33
C VAL A 96 33.99 18.01 -15.59
N VAL A 97 35.09 18.75 -15.44
CA VAL A 97 35.94 19.16 -16.56
C VAL A 97 37.04 18.13 -16.77
N LEU A 98 37.07 17.48 -17.93
CA LEU A 98 38.10 16.51 -18.32
C LEU A 98 39.12 17.15 -19.26
N ASP A 99 40.35 17.34 -18.78
CA ASP A 99 41.51 17.74 -19.59
C ASP A 99 42.49 16.57 -19.71
N CYS A 100 42.15 15.64 -20.61
CA CYS A 100 42.97 14.47 -20.93
C CYS A 100 42.82 14.09 -22.41
N PRO A 101 43.71 13.22 -22.94
CA PRO A 101 43.63 12.74 -24.33
C PRO A 101 42.30 12.05 -24.66
N THR A 102 41.93 12.05 -25.95
CA THR A 102 40.64 11.58 -26.47
C THR A 102 40.26 10.17 -26.02
N ASP A 103 41.22 9.24 -26.08
CA ASP A 103 41.06 7.84 -25.66
C ASP A 103 40.71 7.73 -24.17
N MET A 104 41.44 8.44 -23.32
CA MET A 104 41.21 8.43 -21.88
C MET A 104 39.90 9.10 -21.48
N ALA A 105 39.56 10.24 -22.08
CA ALA A 105 38.29 10.93 -21.82
C ALA A 105 37.10 10.03 -22.17
N LYS A 106 37.18 9.35 -23.33
CA LYS A 106 36.20 8.35 -23.78
C LYS A 106 36.07 7.23 -22.75
N ASP A 107 37.18 6.61 -22.36
CA ASP A 107 37.17 5.48 -21.43
C ASP A 107 36.61 5.86 -20.04
N ILE A 108 36.93 7.06 -19.52
CA ILE A 108 36.38 7.56 -18.26
C ILE A 108 34.86 7.72 -18.33
N VAL A 109 34.35 8.35 -19.38
CA VAL A 109 32.89 8.55 -19.54
C VAL A 109 32.18 7.21 -19.68
N VAL A 110 32.68 6.29 -20.51
CA VAL A 110 32.10 4.94 -20.66
C VAL A 110 32.07 4.20 -19.34
N SER A 111 33.18 4.25 -18.61
CA SER A 111 33.33 3.50 -17.36
C SER A 111 32.46 4.09 -16.27
N HIS A 112 32.27 5.42 -16.24
CA HIS A 112 31.28 6.06 -15.38
C HIS A 112 29.88 5.55 -15.68
N VAL A 113 29.43 5.56 -16.94
CA VAL A 113 28.05 5.15 -17.27
C VAL A 113 27.79 3.68 -16.91
N ARG A 114 28.82 2.84 -16.99
CA ARG A 114 28.74 1.43 -16.63
C ARG A 114 28.80 1.19 -15.11
N ASP A 115 29.23 2.18 -14.35
CA ASP A 115 29.29 2.12 -12.90
C ASP A 115 27.91 2.36 -12.27
N VAL A 116 27.48 1.45 -11.41
CA VAL A 116 26.19 1.54 -10.71
C VAL A 116 26.26 2.48 -9.51
N ALA A 117 27.45 2.67 -8.94
CA ALA A 117 27.63 3.50 -7.75
C ALA A 117 27.53 5.00 -8.07
N LEU A 118 27.78 5.40 -9.32
CA LEU A 118 27.81 6.78 -9.79
C LEU A 118 26.45 7.23 -10.36
N GLY A 119 26.05 8.46 -10.05
CA GLY A 119 24.77 9.03 -10.47
C GLY A 119 24.77 9.52 -11.91
N LYS A 120 24.15 8.81 -12.86
CA LYS A 120 24.18 9.21 -14.29
C LYS A 120 23.54 10.58 -14.59
N ARG A 121 22.48 10.95 -13.85
CA ARG A 121 21.71 12.20 -14.08
C ARG A 121 22.23 13.42 -13.31
N THR A 122 23.15 13.22 -12.37
CA THR A 122 23.68 14.28 -11.50
C THR A 122 25.03 14.81 -12.00
N TYR A 123 25.57 14.25 -13.08
CA TYR A 123 26.85 14.64 -13.65
C TYR A 123 26.68 15.32 -15.01
N HIS A 124 27.52 16.34 -15.23
CA HIS A 124 27.70 16.98 -16.53
C HIS A 124 29.20 16.97 -16.85
N TYR A 125 29.57 16.41 -17.99
CA TYR A 125 30.97 16.38 -18.44
C TYR A 125 31.26 17.49 -19.44
N LEU A 126 32.32 18.26 -19.18
CA LEU A 126 32.90 19.20 -20.13
C LEU A 126 34.24 18.66 -20.64
N LEU A 127 34.28 18.32 -21.92
CA LEU A 127 35.49 17.82 -22.58
C LEU A 127 36.28 19.00 -23.14
N SER A 128 37.46 19.28 -22.59
CA SER A 128 38.26 20.44 -22.99
C SER A 128 38.90 20.31 -24.37
N GLY A 129 39.14 19.07 -24.82
CA GLY A 129 39.77 18.75 -26.10
C GLY A 129 38.81 18.80 -27.29
N LEU A 130 39.38 18.75 -28.50
CA LEU A 130 38.64 18.62 -29.78
C LEU A 130 38.19 17.16 -30.01
N ILE A 131 37.56 16.57 -28.99
CA ILE A 131 37.21 15.15 -28.91
C ILE A 131 35.93 14.86 -29.68
N MET A 132 35.07 15.87 -29.88
CA MET A 132 33.75 15.64 -30.42
C MET A 132 33.76 15.40 -31.94
N ASP A 133 34.85 15.71 -32.65
CA ASP A 133 34.98 15.50 -34.11
C ASP A 133 34.95 14.00 -34.51
N ASP A 134 35.39 13.08 -33.63
CA ASP A 134 35.54 11.65 -33.93
C ASP A 134 34.22 10.84 -34.02
N ARG A 135 33.06 11.44 -33.76
CA ARG A 135 31.73 10.79 -33.72
C ARG A 135 31.67 9.45 -32.96
N TRP A 136 32.30 9.39 -31.79
CA TRP A 136 32.34 8.21 -30.93
C TRP A 136 30.99 7.88 -30.25
N GLU A 137 29.99 8.76 -30.34
CA GLU A 137 28.64 8.56 -29.80
C GLU A 137 27.90 7.37 -30.41
N SER A 138 28.17 7.03 -31.67
CA SER A 138 27.48 5.94 -32.38
C SER A 138 28.00 4.56 -31.97
N GLU A 139 29.21 4.48 -31.40
CA GLU A 139 29.87 3.23 -31.03
C GLU A 139 29.41 2.69 -29.67
N VAL A 140 28.76 3.50 -28.83
CA VAL A 140 28.33 3.11 -27.47
C VAL A 140 26.98 3.74 -27.14
N ILE A 141 25.94 2.90 -27.03
CA ILE A 141 24.54 3.29 -26.78
C ILE A 141 24.40 4.02 -25.42
N GLU A 142 25.31 3.74 -24.50
CA GLU A 142 25.34 4.27 -23.14
C GLU A 142 25.63 5.78 -23.05
N TYR A 143 26.14 6.45 -24.10
CA TYR A 143 26.45 7.89 -24.05
C TYR A 143 25.23 8.81 -23.93
N GLY A 144 24.02 8.30 -24.16
CA GLY A 144 22.77 8.99 -23.87
C GLY A 144 22.37 8.95 -22.39
N ALA A 145 23.24 8.55 -21.46
CA ALA A 145 22.89 8.47 -20.04
C ALA A 145 23.34 9.69 -19.21
N ILE A 146 24.24 10.53 -19.74
CA ILE A 146 24.86 11.67 -19.03
C ILE A 146 24.91 12.87 -19.98
N ASN A 147 24.87 14.10 -19.46
CA ASN A 147 25.06 15.31 -20.26
C ASN A 147 26.55 15.55 -20.54
N ILE A 148 26.89 15.79 -21.80
CA ILE A 148 28.27 16.03 -22.24
C ILE A 148 28.31 17.25 -23.14
N THR A 149 29.20 18.19 -22.83
CA THR A 149 29.53 19.34 -23.67
C THR A 149 30.99 19.22 -24.12
N GLY A 150 31.25 19.58 -25.37
CA GLY A 150 32.62 19.58 -25.90
C GLY A 150 32.76 20.44 -27.14
N PHE A 151 33.94 20.35 -27.76
CA PHE A 151 34.33 21.19 -28.88
C PHE A 151 34.56 20.39 -30.16
N ARG A 152 34.14 20.99 -31.28
CA ARG A 152 34.47 20.55 -32.64
C ARG A 152 35.16 21.68 -33.40
N ILE A 153 36.08 21.33 -34.28
CA ILE A 153 36.70 22.29 -35.21
C ILE A 153 36.32 22.02 -36.67
N VAL A 154 35.90 20.79 -37.00
CA VAL A 154 35.56 20.44 -38.38
C VAL A 154 34.07 20.71 -38.62
N ASP A 155 33.78 21.55 -39.61
CA ASP A 155 32.41 21.86 -40.00
C ASP A 155 31.93 20.93 -41.12
N SER A 156 31.25 19.84 -40.74
CA SER A 156 30.66 18.90 -41.70
C SER A 156 29.50 19.49 -42.52
N THR A 157 29.06 20.72 -42.27
CA THR A 157 28.02 21.37 -43.08
C THR A 157 28.57 21.97 -44.37
N ARG A 158 29.86 22.33 -44.41
CA ARG A 158 30.53 22.93 -45.56
C ARG A 158 30.60 21.95 -46.75
N PRO A 159 30.28 22.38 -47.98
CA PRO A 159 30.31 21.51 -49.16
C PRO A 159 31.67 20.83 -49.38
N TYR A 160 32.76 21.60 -49.31
CA TYR A 160 34.13 21.10 -49.48
C TYR A 160 34.47 19.97 -48.48
N VAL A 161 34.08 20.14 -47.21
CA VAL A 161 34.31 19.14 -46.16
C VAL A 161 33.45 17.90 -46.38
N LYS A 162 32.20 18.05 -46.84
CA LYS A 162 31.34 16.91 -47.19
C LYS A 162 31.93 16.08 -48.32
N ASP A 163 32.44 16.72 -49.36
CA ASP A 163 33.07 16.02 -50.48
C ASP A 163 34.34 15.28 -50.04
N PHE A 164 35.15 15.91 -49.19
CA PHE A 164 36.31 15.26 -48.57
C PHE A 164 35.89 14.03 -47.75
N LEU A 165 34.89 14.15 -46.87
CA LEU A 165 34.41 13.06 -46.02
C LEU A 165 33.81 11.91 -46.85
N ALA A 166 33.11 12.22 -47.94
CA ALA A 166 32.61 11.20 -48.88
C ALA A 166 33.74 10.42 -49.55
N GLY A 167 34.86 11.08 -49.86
CA GLY A 167 36.08 10.42 -50.33
C GLY A 167 36.75 9.60 -49.23
N TRP A 168 36.89 10.18 -48.03
CA TRP A 168 37.48 9.55 -46.85
C TRP A 168 36.77 8.25 -46.46
N HIS A 169 35.44 8.23 -46.54
CA HIS A 169 34.63 7.05 -46.25
C HIS A 169 34.80 5.90 -47.27
N ARG A 170 35.19 6.21 -48.51
CA ARG A 170 35.41 5.20 -49.56
C ARG A 170 36.80 4.55 -49.52
N LEU A 171 37.72 5.09 -48.71
CA LEU A 171 39.06 4.55 -48.58
C LEU A 171 39.05 3.26 -47.78
N ASP A 172 39.82 2.27 -48.22
CA ASP A 172 39.95 0.98 -47.54
C ASP A 172 40.77 1.13 -46.24
N PRO A 173 40.20 0.84 -45.06
CA PRO A 173 40.90 0.89 -43.78
C PRO A 173 42.16 0.02 -43.72
N ALA A 174 42.25 -1.05 -44.53
CA ALA A 174 43.42 -1.93 -44.57
C ALA A 174 44.65 -1.23 -45.18
N THR A 175 44.43 -0.31 -46.12
CA THR A 175 45.50 0.46 -46.78
C THR A 175 45.79 1.78 -46.08
N SER A 176 44.75 2.40 -45.50
CA SER A 176 44.82 3.70 -44.83
C SER A 176 44.21 3.59 -43.44
N GLN A 177 45.05 3.33 -42.44
CA GLN A 177 44.60 3.17 -41.04
C GLN A 177 43.83 4.41 -40.57
N GLY A 178 42.62 4.20 -40.05
CA GLY A 178 41.73 5.28 -39.57
C GLY A 178 40.80 5.88 -40.64
N ALA A 179 40.99 5.53 -41.92
CA ALA A 179 40.07 5.89 -43.00
C ALA A 179 38.84 4.96 -43.06
N GLY A 180 37.89 5.23 -43.96
CA GLY A 180 36.65 4.44 -44.09
C GLY A 180 35.55 4.79 -43.06
N ARG A 181 35.77 5.80 -42.22
CA ARG A 181 34.79 6.29 -41.24
C ARG A 181 33.98 7.47 -41.80
N GLU A 182 32.81 7.73 -41.22
CA GLU A 182 31.98 8.91 -41.59
C GLU A 182 32.55 10.24 -41.08
N SER A 183 33.48 10.18 -40.12
CA SER A 183 34.12 11.32 -39.46
C SER A 183 35.66 11.26 -39.59
N ILE A 184 36.29 12.41 -39.36
CA ILE A 184 37.75 12.55 -39.27
C ILE A 184 38.10 13.20 -37.92
N SER A 185 39.17 12.72 -37.29
CA SER A 185 39.65 13.31 -36.03
C SER A 185 40.15 14.73 -36.23
N ALA A 186 40.01 15.57 -35.21
CA ALA A 186 40.55 16.94 -35.26
C ALA A 186 42.06 16.96 -35.53
N GLN A 187 42.81 15.99 -34.99
CA GLN A 187 44.24 15.85 -35.22
C GLN A 187 44.58 15.52 -36.68
N ALA A 188 43.83 14.59 -37.29
CA ALA A 188 44.02 14.23 -38.70
C ALA A 188 43.61 15.37 -39.63
N ALA A 189 42.52 16.09 -39.32
CA ALA A 189 42.10 17.27 -40.08
C ALA A 189 43.14 18.40 -40.02
N LEU A 190 43.72 18.67 -38.84
CA LEU A 190 44.81 19.64 -38.69
C LEU A 190 46.07 19.22 -39.46
N MET A 191 46.39 17.92 -39.49
CA MET A 191 47.52 17.40 -40.26
C MET A 191 47.30 17.57 -41.77
N TYR A 192 46.09 17.27 -42.26
CA TYR A 192 45.70 17.49 -43.65
C TYR A 192 45.89 18.96 -44.04
N ASP A 193 45.33 19.86 -43.24
CA ASP A 193 45.45 21.30 -43.44
C ASP A 193 46.90 21.79 -43.39
N ALA A 194 47.72 21.25 -42.48
CA ALA A 194 49.13 21.61 -42.35
C ALA A 194 49.93 21.30 -43.62
N VAL A 195 49.63 20.21 -44.32
CA VAL A 195 50.27 19.89 -45.61
C VAL A 195 49.93 20.95 -46.66
N PHE A 196 48.68 21.40 -46.73
CA PHE A 196 48.29 22.46 -47.67
C PHE A 196 48.90 23.82 -47.32
N VAL A 197 49.08 24.13 -46.02
CA VAL A 197 49.82 25.32 -45.58
C VAL A 197 51.27 25.26 -46.10
N LEU A 198 51.93 24.12 -45.96
CA LEU A 198 53.30 23.93 -46.46
C LEU A 198 53.36 24.08 -47.99
N VAL A 199 52.45 23.43 -48.72
CA VAL A 199 52.37 23.51 -50.19
C VAL A 199 52.18 24.94 -50.65
N GLU A 200 51.28 25.70 -50.03
CA GLU A 200 51.03 27.09 -50.40
C GLU A 200 52.23 27.99 -50.09
N ALA A 201 52.88 27.80 -48.95
CA ALA A 201 54.10 28.52 -48.61
C ALA A 201 55.23 28.26 -49.63
N PHE A 202 55.45 27.00 -50.02
CA PHE A 202 56.45 26.64 -51.02
C PHE A 202 56.07 27.13 -52.42
N ASN A 203 54.79 27.10 -52.80
CA ASN A 203 54.32 27.67 -54.07
C ASN A 203 54.58 29.18 -54.12
N LYS A 204 54.28 29.92 -53.04
CA LYS A 204 54.60 31.34 -52.91
C LYS A 204 56.11 31.61 -52.97
N PHE A 205 56.92 30.72 -52.39
CA PHE A 205 58.39 30.80 -52.45
C PHE A 205 58.91 30.60 -53.88
N LEU A 206 58.41 29.57 -54.59
CA LEU A 206 58.81 29.25 -55.96
C LEU A 206 58.34 30.31 -56.97
N ARG A 207 57.11 30.83 -56.83
CA ARG A 207 56.56 31.88 -57.72
C ARG A 207 57.33 33.21 -57.64
N LYS A 208 57.94 33.52 -56.49
CA LYS A 208 58.76 34.74 -56.31
C LYS A 208 60.14 34.67 -56.99
N LYS A 209 60.54 33.54 -57.60
CA LYS A 209 61.78 33.42 -58.37
C LYS A 209 61.61 32.62 -59.66
N PRO A 210 61.42 33.26 -60.83
CA PRO A 210 61.50 32.59 -62.13
C PRO A 210 62.94 32.41 -62.66
N ASP A 211 63.97 33.02 -62.06
CA ASP A 211 65.36 32.89 -62.55
C ASP A 211 66.01 31.59 -62.09
N ARG A 212 65.73 30.54 -62.87
CA ARG A 212 66.27 29.18 -62.69
C ARG A 212 67.13 28.76 -63.89
N SER A 213 68.01 29.63 -64.38
CA SER A 213 68.91 29.30 -65.51
C SER A 213 70.36 28.99 -65.14
N ASN A 214 70.83 29.16 -63.90
CA ASN A 214 72.26 28.93 -63.55
C ASN A 214 72.55 27.83 -62.52
N VAL A 215 71.62 26.90 -62.24
CA VAL A 215 71.90 25.75 -61.34
C VAL A 215 72.44 24.51 -62.09
N ARG A 216 72.63 24.59 -63.41
CA ARG A 216 73.28 23.53 -64.21
C ARG A 216 74.54 24.05 -64.88
N ARG A 217 75.67 23.93 -64.17
CA ARG A 217 77.02 23.57 -64.67
C ARG A 217 78.10 24.31 -63.87
N THR A 218 78.78 23.57 -63.02
CA THR A 218 80.25 23.47 -63.01
C THR A 218 80.60 22.33 -62.05
N GLY A 219 81.11 21.25 -62.61
CA GLY A 219 81.73 20.20 -61.80
C GLY A 219 83.11 20.64 -61.35
N ILE A 220 83.57 20.08 -60.22
CA ILE A 220 84.80 19.29 -60.11
C ILE A 220 84.81 18.62 -58.73
N SER A 221 85.46 17.46 -58.70
CA SER A 221 85.45 16.35 -57.75
C SER A 221 85.58 16.64 -56.26
N GLY A 222 84.92 15.80 -55.45
CA GLY A 222 85.38 15.48 -54.09
C GLY A 222 84.28 15.22 -53.08
N SER A 223 83.68 14.02 -53.13
CA SER A 223 82.87 13.38 -52.07
C SER A 223 81.55 14.04 -51.61
N SER A 224 80.53 13.18 -51.46
CA SER A 224 79.15 13.42 -51.01
C SER A 224 78.24 14.27 -51.92
N GLN A 225 77.90 13.72 -53.10
CA GLN A 225 76.65 14.07 -53.77
C GLN A 225 75.50 13.21 -53.23
N ILE A 226 74.45 13.84 -52.70
CA ILE A 226 73.06 13.55 -53.08
C ILE A 226 72.36 14.90 -53.34
N THR A 227 72.37 15.28 -54.63
CA THR A 227 71.41 16.12 -55.38
C THR A 227 70.83 17.41 -54.74
N ASN A 228 71.01 18.52 -55.48
CA ASN A 228 70.29 19.80 -55.41
C ASN A 228 70.70 20.83 -54.34
N GLY A 229 71.89 21.42 -54.51
CA GLY A 229 72.15 22.84 -54.25
C GLY A 229 72.08 23.37 -52.80
N THR A 230 71.78 22.54 -51.81
CA THR A 230 71.70 22.94 -50.41
C THR A 230 72.66 22.11 -49.58
N LYS A 231 73.53 22.78 -48.79
CA LYS A 231 74.44 22.08 -47.86
C LYS A 231 73.59 21.38 -46.80
N ALA A 232 73.83 20.09 -46.57
CA ALA A 232 73.25 19.38 -45.44
C ALA A 232 73.68 20.06 -44.13
N LEU A 233 72.74 20.31 -43.22
CA LEU A 233 73.02 20.90 -41.92
C LEU A 233 73.44 19.79 -40.95
N ASP A 234 74.61 19.96 -40.34
CA ASP A 234 75.08 19.07 -39.28
C ASP A 234 74.68 19.61 -37.90
N CYS A 235 73.78 18.89 -37.22
CA CYS A 235 73.31 19.21 -35.88
C CYS A 235 74.37 18.98 -34.79
N ASN A 236 75.48 18.29 -35.10
CA ASN A 236 76.58 17.95 -34.18
C ASN A 236 77.76 18.93 -34.25
N SER A 237 77.59 20.07 -34.92
CA SER A 237 78.60 21.12 -34.98
C SER A 237 78.91 21.69 -33.59
N SER A 238 80.18 22.07 -33.37
CA SER A 238 80.72 22.56 -32.09
C SER A 238 79.84 23.66 -31.47
N PRO A 239 79.71 23.73 -30.13
CA PRO A 239 78.77 24.61 -29.46
C PRO A 239 79.14 26.09 -29.73
N GLY A 240 78.38 26.74 -30.61
CA GLY A 240 78.49 28.18 -30.82
C GLY A 240 78.02 28.69 -32.17
N TRP A 241 78.10 27.91 -33.25
CA TRP A 241 77.75 28.38 -34.60
C TRP A 241 77.14 27.28 -35.46
N VAL A 242 75.83 27.04 -35.32
CA VAL A 242 75.05 26.34 -36.34
C VAL A 242 74.74 27.37 -37.43
N THR A 243 75.21 27.16 -38.65
CA THR A 243 74.86 28.04 -39.77
C THR A 243 73.39 27.77 -40.14
N PRO A 244 72.45 28.72 -39.95
CA PRO A 244 71.04 28.47 -40.24
C PRO A 244 70.83 28.20 -41.73
N PHE A 245 69.78 27.45 -42.06
CA PHE A 245 69.39 27.26 -43.46
C PHE A 245 69.15 28.61 -44.14
N GLU A 246 69.81 28.86 -45.26
CA GLU A 246 69.80 30.15 -45.98
C GLU A 246 68.40 30.66 -46.34
N PHE A 247 67.44 29.75 -46.54
CA PHE A 247 66.04 30.08 -46.83
C PHE A 247 65.09 29.91 -45.64
N GLY A 248 65.59 29.47 -44.47
CA GLY A 248 64.76 29.13 -43.30
C GLY A 248 63.90 30.31 -42.82
N ASP A 249 64.51 31.48 -42.62
CA ASP A 249 63.79 32.69 -42.21
C ASP A 249 62.78 33.16 -43.28
N LYS A 250 63.14 33.07 -44.57
CA LYS A 250 62.24 33.43 -45.67
C LYS A 250 61.03 32.49 -45.73
N ILE A 251 61.24 31.19 -45.57
CA ILE A 251 60.17 30.18 -45.53
C ILE A 251 59.29 30.38 -44.30
N SER A 252 59.88 30.61 -43.12
CA SER A 252 59.15 30.91 -41.89
C SER A 252 58.23 32.14 -42.03
N ARG A 253 58.73 33.23 -42.63
CA ARG A 253 57.90 34.43 -42.92
C ARG A 253 56.80 34.15 -43.94
N LEU A 254 57.03 33.27 -44.91
CA LEU A 254 55.99 32.89 -45.87
C LEU A 254 54.91 32.01 -45.24
N LEU A 255 55.29 31.08 -44.36
CA LEU A 255 54.36 30.24 -43.60
C LEU A 255 53.39 31.09 -42.76
N ARG A 256 53.89 32.12 -42.08
CA ARG A 256 53.04 33.06 -41.32
C ARG A 256 52.10 33.90 -42.19
N LYS A 257 52.36 34.01 -43.50
CA LYS A 257 51.54 34.75 -44.48
C LYS A 257 50.67 33.85 -45.35
N VAL A 258 50.54 32.57 -44.97
CA VAL A 258 49.59 31.67 -45.62
C VAL A 258 48.20 32.00 -45.11
N GLU A 259 47.29 32.20 -46.05
CA GLU A 259 45.86 32.38 -45.83
C GLU A 259 45.18 31.41 -46.78
N ILE A 260 44.57 30.36 -46.22
CA ILE A 260 43.86 29.32 -46.98
C ILE A 260 42.61 28.89 -46.23
N GLU A 261 41.68 28.28 -46.94
CA GLU A 261 40.55 27.57 -46.35
C GLU A 261 40.81 26.06 -46.41
N GLY A 262 40.75 25.39 -45.26
CA GLY A 262 40.95 23.95 -45.12
C GLY A 262 39.75 23.25 -44.48
N LEU A 263 39.95 22.01 -44.02
CA LEU A 263 38.93 21.22 -43.33
C LEU A 263 38.52 21.83 -41.99
N THR A 264 39.46 22.49 -41.32
CA THR A 264 39.23 23.18 -40.04
C THR A 264 38.76 24.64 -40.22
N GLY A 265 38.31 25.00 -41.43
CA GLY A 265 37.85 26.33 -41.78
C GLY A 265 38.97 27.26 -42.22
N GLU A 266 38.86 28.54 -41.87
CA GLU A 266 39.85 29.54 -42.29
C GLU A 266 41.16 29.42 -41.49
N ILE A 267 42.29 29.43 -42.19
CA ILE A 267 43.61 29.27 -41.61
C ILE A 267 44.43 30.53 -41.90
N ARG A 268 44.67 31.32 -40.85
CA ARG A 268 45.58 32.47 -40.86
C ARG A 268 46.46 32.42 -39.61
N PHE A 269 47.64 33.02 -39.68
CA PHE A 269 48.59 33.08 -38.57
C PHE A 269 48.90 34.53 -38.19
N ASN A 270 49.15 34.76 -36.90
CA ASN A 270 49.69 36.02 -36.41
C ASN A 270 51.23 36.07 -36.58
N ASP A 271 51.84 37.17 -36.19
CA ASP A 271 53.31 37.36 -36.29
C ASP A 271 54.11 36.35 -35.47
N ASP A 272 53.52 35.80 -34.40
CA ASP A 272 54.12 34.74 -33.57
C ASP A 272 53.97 33.33 -34.20
N GLY A 273 53.24 33.19 -35.31
CA GLY A 273 52.93 31.90 -35.93
C GLY A 273 51.82 31.12 -35.24
N ARG A 274 51.03 31.75 -34.38
CA ARG A 274 49.80 31.18 -33.80
C ARG A 274 48.64 31.39 -34.75
N ARG A 275 47.76 30.39 -34.82
CA ARG A 275 46.53 30.51 -35.61
C ARG A 275 45.62 31.60 -35.02
N HIS A 276 45.07 32.45 -35.89
CA HIS A 276 44.20 33.58 -35.56
C HIS A 276 42.93 33.51 -36.42
N ASN A 277 41.83 34.08 -35.94
CA ASN A 277 40.52 34.09 -36.58
C ASN A 277 39.98 32.67 -36.85
N TYR A 278 39.97 31.84 -35.81
CA TYR A 278 39.47 30.47 -35.92
C TYR A 278 38.14 30.30 -35.17
N THR A 279 37.26 29.47 -35.73
CA THR A 279 35.96 29.17 -35.14
C THR A 279 35.95 27.79 -34.53
N LEU A 280 35.43 27.69 -33.31
CA LEU A 280 35.14 26.43 -32.64
C LEU A 280 33.63 26.27 -32.49
N HIS A 281 33.14 25.08 -32.76
CA HIS A 281 31.76 24.74 -32.53
C HIS A 281 31.61 24.12 -31.15
N VAL A 282 30.69 24.66 -30.36
CA VAL A 282 30.32 24.08 -29.08
C VAL A 282 29.16 23.14 -29.34
N VAL A 283 29.35 21.89 -28.96
CA VAL A 283 28.37 20.84 -29.15
C VAL A 283 27.97 20.24 -27.82
N GLU A 284 26.69 19.98 -27.67
CA GLU A 284 26.11 19.35 -26.50
C GLU A 284 25.40 18.07 -26.90
N MET A 285 25.59 17.05 -26.08
CA MET A 285 24.86 15.79 -26.12
C MET A 285 24.15 15.63 -24.78
N THR A 286 22.83 15.49 -24.83
CA THR A 286 22.00 15.32 -23.64
C THR A 286 21.39 13.92 -23.63
N VAL A 287 20.90 13.50 -22.47
CA VAL A 287 20.28 12.18 -22.27
C VAL A 287 19.21 11.84 -23.32
N ASN A 288 18.53 12.87 -23.85
CA ASN A 288 17.37 12.71 -24.73
C ASN A 288 17.60 13.25 -26.15
N SER A 289 18.81 13.71 -26.50
CA SER A 289 19.08 14.38 -27.79
C SER A 289 20.36 13.85 -28.43
N ALA A 290 20.35 13.79 -29.75
CA ALA A 290 21.58 13.64 -30.53
C ALA A 290 22.53 14.81 -30.24
N MET A 291 23.79 14.64 -30.60
CA MET A 291 24.78 15.71 -30.49
C MET A 291 24.38 16.90 -31.38
N VAL A 292 24.20 18.07 -30.76
CA VAL A 292 23.70 19.27 -31.43
C VAL A 292 24.67 20.42 -31.19
N LYS A 293 24.88 21.24 -32.22
CA LYS A 293 25.62 22.50 -32.11
C LYS A 293 24.79 23.51 -31.34
N VAL A 294 25.30 23.94 -30.20
CA VAL A 294 24.62 24.89 -29.29
C VAL A 294 25.21 26.29 -29.37
N ALA A 295 26.44 26.44 -29.87
CA ALA A 295 27.08 27.73 -30.02
C ALA A 295 28.30 27.69 -30.95
N GLU A 296 28.80 28.88 -31.27
CA GLU A 296 30.10 29.11 -31.88
C GLU A 296 30.99 29.92 -30.93
N TRP A 297 32.28 29.65 -30.97
CA TRP A 297 33.28 30.45 -30.29
C TRP A 297 34.34 30.91 -31.29
N THR A 298 34.68 32.20 -31.25
CA THR A 298 35.77 32.78 -32.02
C THR A 298 36.74 33.49 -31.09
N ASP A 299 37.98 33.62 -31.51
CA ASP A 299 39.01 34.36 -30.76
C ASP A 299 38.75 35.87 -30.69
N GLU A 300 38.06 36.44 -31.70
CA GLU A 300 37.68 37.86 -31.71
C GLU A 300 36.37 38.15 -30.96
N ALA A 301 35.31 37.37 -31.21
CA ALA A 301 33.97 37.69 -30.73
C ALA A 301 33.49 36.82 -29.55
N GLY A 302 34.32 35.89 -29.07
CA GLY A 302 34.02 35.07 -27.91
C GLY A 302 32.89 34.06 -28.15
N PHE A 303 32.16 33.72 -27.10
CA PHE A 303 31.06 32.74 -27.15
C PHE A 303 29.78 33.35 -27.68
N GLN A 304 29.19 32.70 -28.68
CA GLN A 304 27.96 33.11 -29.34
C GLN A 304 26.96 31.95 -29.32
N ALA A 305 25.98 32.03 -28.45
CA ALA A 305 24.91 31.03 -28.35
C ALA A 305 24.08 31.00 -29.64
N ILE A 306 23.76 29.79 -30.10
CA ILE A 306 22.88 29.54 -31.23
C ILE A 306 21.64 28.83 -30.71
N ALA A 307 20.47 29.13 -31.29
CA ALA A 307 19.23 28.42 -30.96
C ALA A 307 19.34 26.94 -31.40
N ALA A 308 19.76 26.08 -30.48
CA ALA A 308 19.96 24.66 -30.71
C ALA A 308 18.63 23.97 -31.02
N LYS A 309 18.55 23.31 -32.18
CA LYS A 309 17.41 22.45 -32.52
C LYS A 309 17.70 21.04 -32.01
N TYR A 310 17.31 20.77 -30.77
CA TYR A 310 17.46 19.44 -30.16
C TYR A 310 16.70 18.38 -30.97
N ILE A 311 17.45 17.46 -31.55
CA ILE A 311 16.89 16.29 -32.25
C ILE A 311 16.74 15.20 -31.19
N ARG A 312 15.50 14.96 -30.74
CA ARG A 312 15.23 13.77 -29.93
C ARG A 312 15.63 12.55 -30.74
N LEU A 313 16.62 11.80 -30.24
CA LEU A 313 16.88 10.45 -30.73
C LEU A 313 15.62 9.66 -30.41
N ARG A 314 14.73 9.51 -31.39
CA ARG A 314 13.76 8.43 -31.31
C ARG A 314 14.61 7.17 -31.31
N PRO A 315 14.49 6.28 -30.31
CA PRO A 315 14.98 4.93 -30.49
C PRO A 315 14.07 4.29 -31.55
N HIS A 316 14.31 4.57 -32.83
CA HIS A 316 13.90 3.70 -33.91
C HIS A 316 14.94 2.59 -34.01
N ALA A 317 15.15 1.87 -32.91
CA ALA A 317 15.32 0.44 -33.05
C ALA A 317 13.89 -0.06 -33.27
N GLU A 318 13.51 -0.24 -34.53
CA GLU A 318 12.30 -0.97 -34.85
C GLU A 318 12.35 -2.30 -34.09
N ILE A 319 11.23 -2.67 -33.45
CA ILE A 319 11.13 -3.94 -32.74
C ILE A 319 11.52 -5.05 -33.71
N GLU A 320 12.59 -5.79 -33.41
CA GLU A 320 13.01 -6.92 -34.22
C GLU A 320 11.95 -8.02 -34.11
N LYS A 321 11.11 -8.15 -35.13
CA LYS A 321 9.99 -9.12 -35.12
C LYS A 321 10.45 -10.57 -35.24
N ASN A 322 11.65 -10.81 -35.78
CA ASN A 322 12.22 -12.15 -35.96
C ASN A 322 13.01 -12.64 -34.75
N LYS A 323 13.13 -11.83 -33.68
CA LYS A 323 13.80 -12.20 -32.45
C LYS A 323 12.79 -12.78 -31.45
N THR A 324 13.13 -13.92 -30.85
CA THR A 324 12.40 -14.43 -29.69
C THR A 324 12.90 -13.73 -28.43
N TYR A 325 12.01 -13.00 -27.76
CA TYR A 325 12.33 -12.24 -26.55
C TYR A 325 12.19 -13.11 -25.31
N ILE A 326 13.17 -13.02 -24.41
CA ILE A 326 13.15 -13.76 -23.14
C ILE A 326 12.33 -12.97 -22.12
N VAL A 327 11.21 -13.55 -21.67
CA VAL A 327 10.35 -12.98 -20.64
C VAL A 327 10.64 -13.69 -19.32
N THR A 328 11.28 -13.01 -18.38
CA THR A 328 11.50 -13.53 -17.03
C THR A 328 10.27 -13.32 -16.15
N THR A 329 9.96 -14.30 -15.31
CA THR A 329 8.82 -14.25 -14.39
C THR A 329 9.06 -15.14 -13.15
N ILE A 330 8.13 -15.11 -12.21
CA ILE A 330 8.16 -15.90 -10.96
C ILE A 330 6.88 -16.74 -10.83
N VAL A 331 7.02 -17.97 -10.33
CA VAL A 331 5.86 -18.83 -10.07
C VAL A 331 5.13 -18.33 -8.83
N GLU A 332 3.96 -17.73 -9.03
CA GLU A 332 3.10 -17.22 -7.96
C GLU A 332 1.64 -17.22 -8.41
N GLU A 333 0.76 -17.88 -7.66
CA GLU A 333 -0.67 -17.94 -7.99
C GLU A 333 -1.37 -16.60 -7.70
N PRO A 334 -2.28 -16.09 -8.56
CA PRO A 334 -2.71 -16.62 -9.88
C PRO A 334 -1.95 -16.03 -11.08
N TYR A 335 -0.79 -15.42 -10.86
CA TYR A 335 -0.04 -14.71 -11.90
C TYR A 335 0.61 -15.68 -12.88
N ILE A 336 1.36 -16.66 -12.37
CA ILE A 336 1.98 -17.74 -13.13
C ILE A 336 1.90 -19.02 -12.31
N MET A 337 1.34 -20.06 -12.90
CA MET A 337 1.10 -21.37 -12.31
C MET A 337 1.53 -22.44 -13.31
N LYS A 338 2.01 -23.57 -12.82
CA LYS A 338 2.27 -24.72 -13.69
C LYS A 338 0.93 -25.34 -14.09
N LYS A 339 0.68 -25.42 -15.40
CA LYS A 339 -0.55 -26.02 -15.92
C LYS A 339 -0.55 -27.52 -15.64
N LYS A 340 -1.60 -28.01 -14.98
CA LYS A 340 -1.80 -29.46 -14.80
C LYS A 340 -2.40 -30.02 -16.09
N SER A 341 -1.79 -31.05 -16.67
CA SER A 341 -2.28 -31.68 -17.90
C SER A 341 -3.39 -32.68 -17.55
N ASP A 342 -4.62 -32.43 -17.99
CA ASP A 342 -5.76 -33.33 -17.77
C ASP A 342 -5.71 -34.58 -18.69
N THR A 343 -4.91 -34.54 -19.76
CA THR A 343 -4.88 -35.54 -20.85
C THR A 343 -3.55 -36.28 -20.98
N GLY A 344 -2.58 -36.05 -20.09
CA GLY A 344 -1.26 -36.70 -20.14
C GLY A 344 -0.32 -36.16 -21.23
N GLU A 345 -0.68 -35.07 -21.91
CA GLU A 345 0.21 -34.37 -22.86
C GLU A 345 1.37 -33.71 -22.12
N ILE A 346 2.60 -33.90 -22.63
CA ILE A 346 3.80 -33.21 -22.17
C ILE A 346 3.79 -31.80 -22.78
N LEU A 347 3.31 -30.83 -22.01
CA LEU A 347 3.33 -29.42 -22.39
C LEU A 347 4.79 -28.92 -22.38
N THR A 348 5.26 -28.37 -23.50
CA THR A 348 6.63 -27.86 -23.65
C THR A 348 6.61 -26.35 -23.93
N GLY A 349 7.65 -25.64 -23.49
CA GLY A 349 7.76 -24.19 -23.67
C GLY A 349 6.71 -23.40 -22.87
N ASN A 350 6.15 -22.36 -23.49
CA ASN A 350 5.23 -21.41 -22.83
C ASN A 350 3.91 -22.06 -22.37
N ASP A 351 3.45 -23.11 -23.05
CA ASP A 351 2.18 -23.77 -22.75
C ASP A 351 2.20 -24.60 -21.46
N SER A 352 3.40 -24.80 -20.87
CA SER A 352 3.57 -25.41 -19.55
C SER A 352 3.08 -24.52 -18.40
N TYR A 353 2.84 -23.23 -18.66
CA TYR A 353 2.38 -22.25 -17.69
C TYR A 353 1.00 -21.70 -18.03
N GLU A 354 0.23 -21.38 -16.99
CA GLU A 354 -1.03 -20.64 -17.09
C GLU A 354 -1.08 -19.56 -16.00
N GLY A 355 -1.89 -18.52 -16.21
CA GLY A 355 -2.06 -17.46 -15.21
C GLY A 355 -2.27 -16.09 -15.83
N TYR A 356 -2.54 -15.10 -14.99
CA TYR A 356 -2.78 -13.72 -15.40
C TYR A 356 -1.61 -13.12 -16.19
N CYS A 357 -0.37 -13.31 -15.71
CA CYS A 357 0.82 -12.76 -16.37
C CYS A 357 1.15 -13.48 -17.69
N LYS A 358 0.78 -14.76 -17.82
CA LYS A 358 0.89 -15.50 -19.08
C LYS A 358 -0.08 -14.95 -20.12
N ASP A 359 -1.36 -14.79 -19.75
CA ASP A 359 -2.36 -14.20 -20.64
C ASP A 359 -2.00 -12.75 -21.02
N LEU A 360 -1.45 -11.97 -20.07
CA LEU A 360 -0.93 -10.62 -20.34
C LEU A 360 0.24 -10.64 -21.33
N ALA A 361 1.18 -11.57 -21.18
CA ALA A 361 2.30 -11.73 -22.10
C ALA A 361 1.82 -12.06 -23.52
N ASP A 362 0.83 -12.95 -23.67
CA ASP A 362 0.21 -13.26 -24.96
C ASP A 362 -0.43 -12.02 -25.62
N LEU A 363 -1.15 -11.21 -24.84
CA LEU A 363 -1.78 -9.97 -25.35
C LEU A 363 -0.74 -8.93 -25.77
N ILE A 364 0.32 -8.75 -24.99
CA ILE A 364 1.42 -7.82 -25.32
C ILE A 364 2.15 -8.32 -26.57
N ALA A 365 2.50 -9.60 -26.62
CA ALA A 365 3.17 -10.23 -27.77
C ALA A 365 2.35 -10.10 -29.06
N LYS A 366 1.03 -10.35 -28.98
CA LYS A 366 0.10 -10.18 -30.11
C LYS A 366 0.02 -8.73 -30.59
N LYS A 367 0.04 -7.76 -29.68
CA LYS A 367 -0.08 -6.33 -30.02
C LYS A 367 1.20 -5.77 -30.63
N LEU A 368 2.36 -6.30 -30.22
CA LEU A 368 3.67 -5.91 -30.74
C LEU A 368 4.11 -6.74 -31.96
N GLY A 369 3.49 -7.90 -32.18
CA GLY A 369 3.88 -8.83 -33.25
C GLY A 369 5.25 -9.47 -33.00
N ILE A 370 5.52 -9.86 -31.75
CA ILE A 370 6.79 -10.48 -31.32
C ILE A 370 6.57 -11.92 -30.84
N THR A 371 7.61 -12.74 -30.92
CA THR A 371 7.67 -14.06 -30.28
C THR A 371 8.38 -13.96 -28.94
N TYR A 372 7.97 -14.78 -27.96
CA TYR A 372 8.57 -14.75 -26.64
C TYR A 372 8.73 -16.15 -26.04
N GLU A 373 9.67 -16.28 -25.10
CA GLU A 373 9.91 -17.49 -24.30
C GLU A 373 9.81 -17.13 -22.81
N LEU A 374 8.97 -17.84 -22.06
CA LEU A 374 8.86 -17.69 -20.61
C LEU A 374 10.00 -18.43 -19.91
N ARG A 375 10.72 -17.72 -19.05
CA ARG A 375 11.71 -18.29 -18.15
C ARG A 375 11.41 -17.92 -16.71
N ILE A 376 11.53 -18.90 -15.82
CA ILE A 376 11.41 -18.64 -14.39
C ILE A 376 12.74 -18.11 -13.88
N VAL A 377 12.68 -17.05 -13.07
CA VAL A 377 13.84 -16.45 -12.40
C VAL A 377 14.62 -17.51 -11.62
N LYS A 378 15.95 -17.51 -11.76
CA LYS A 378 16.82 -18.59 -11.26
C LYS A 378 16.83 -18.74 -9.74
N ASP A 379 16.78 -17.63 -9.03
CA ASP A 379 16.90 -17.57 -7.56
C ASP A 379 15.55 -17.48 -6.83
N GLY A 380 14.43 -17.43 -7.58
CA GLY A 380 13.09 -17.30 -7.02
C GLY A 380 12.80 -15.94 -6.37
N LYS A 381 13.56 -14.89 -6.67
CA LYS A 381 13.40 -13.56 -6.05
C LYS A 381 12.93 -12.50 -7.04
N TYR A 382 12.25 -11.49 -6.51
CA TYR A 382 11.86 -10.31 -7.29
C TYR A 382 13.04 -9.44 -7.70
N GLY A 383 14.03 -9.31 -6.81
CA GLY A 383 15.23 -8.52 -7.00
C GLY A 383 15.34 -7.36 -6.02
N MET A 384 16.46 -7.35 -5.31
CA MET A 384 16.92 -6.32 -4.38
C MET A 384 18.40 -6.02 -4.63
N GLU A 385 18.86 -4.88 -4.09
CA GLU A 385 20.26 -4.53 -4.08
C GLU A 385 21.07 -5.55 -3.27
N ASN A 386 22.05 -6.17 -3.91
CA ASN A 386 22.95 -7.14 -3.32
C ASN A 386 24.37 -6.90 -3.86
N PRO A 387 25.30 -6.42 -3.02
CA PRO A 387 26.69 -6.17 -3.42
C PRO A 387 27.45 -7.43 -3.86
N ASP A 388 27.00 -8.61 -3.42
CA ASP A 388 27.72 -9.88 -3.66
C ASP A 388 27.50 -10.45 -5.08
N VAL A 389 26.53 -9.92 -5.84
CA VAL A 389 26.18 -10.41 -7.18
C VAL A 389 26.61 -9.45 -8.29
N PRO A 390 27.03 -9.97 -9.47
CA PRO A 390 27.36 -9.14 -10.63
C PRO A 390 26.16 -8.27 -11.03
N GLY A 391 26.40 -6.96 -11.18
CA GLY A 391 25.37 -5.97 -11.46
C GLY A 391 24.67 -5.39 -10.23
N GLY A 392 25.07 -5.80 -9.01
CA GLY A 392 24.60 -5.21 -7.74
C GLY A 392 23.15 -5.52 -7.38
N TRP A 393 22.46 -6.37 -8.16
CA TRP A 393 21.04 -6.71 -7.97
C TRP A 393 20.79 -8.20 -8.23
N ASP A 394 20.04 -8.85 -7.35
CA ASP A 394 19.57 -10.23 -7.52
C ASP A 394 18.18 -10.29 -8.19
N GLY A 395 17.60 -11.49 -8.31
CA GLY A 395 16.26 -11.71 -8.85
C GLY A 395 16.06 -11.26 -10.30
N MET A 396 14.78 -11.06 -10.64
CA MET A 396 14.36 -10.61 -11.98
C MET A 396 14.96 -9.24 -12.35
N VAL A 397 15.12 -8.33 -11.38
CA VAL A 397 15.78 -7.03 -11.61
C VAL A 397 17.23 -7.24 -12.06
N GLY A 398 17.97 -8.12 -11.39
CA GLY A 398 19.33 -8.49 -11.77
C GLY A 398 19.42 -9.13 -13.15
N GLU A 399 18.48 -10.00 -13.51
CA GLU A 399 18.43 -10.64 -14.84
C GLU A 399 18.25 -9.60 -15.98
N LEU A 400 17.44 -8.55 -15.75
CA LEU A 400 17.30 -7.44 -16.71
C LEU A 400 18.56 -6.57 -16.82
N ILE A 401 19.24 -6.29 -15.70
CA ILE A 401 20.48 -5.51 -15.68
C ILE A 401 21.60 -6.26 -16.41
N ARG A 402 21.73 -7.57 -16.16
CA ARG A 402 22.72 -8.45 -16.82
C ARG A 402 22.33 -8.84 -18.25
N LYS A 403 21.17 -8.38 -18.75
CA LYS A 403 20.62 -8.72 -20.07
C LYS A 403 20.44 -10.24 -20.29
N GLU A 404 20.17 -10.97 -19.22
CA GLU A 404 19.78 -12.39 -19.27
C GLU A 404 18.32 -12.57 -19.70
N ALA A 405 17.50 -11.53 -19.47
CA ALA A 405 16.12 -11.42 -19.93
C ALA A 405 15.88 -10.07 -20.62
N ASP A 406 14.98 -10.04 -21.60
CA ASP A 406 14.64 -8.84 -22.36
C ASP A 406 13.47 -8.06 -21.73
N ILE A 407 12.54 -8.77 -21.07
CA ILE A 407 11.33 -8.23 -20.45
C ILE A 407 11.05 -9.00 -19.15
N ALA A 408 10.52 -8.34 -18.13
CA ALA A 408 9.94 -9.02 -16.98
C ALA A 408 8.42 -8.74 -16.89
N ILE A 409 7.62 -9.80 -17.01
CA ILE A 409 6.15 -9.76 -16.85
C ILE A 409 5.79 -10.62 -15.63
N ALA A 410 5.64 -9.95 -14.50
CA ALA A 410 5.43 -10.56 -13.18
C ALA A 410 4.64 -9.58 -12.29
N PRO A 411 4.14 -10.02 -11.11
CA PRO A 411 3.61 -9.13 -10.06
C PRO A 411 4.72 -8.27 -9.40
N MET A 412 5.48 -7.51 -10.20
CA MET A 412 6.61 -6.70 -9.75
C MET A 412 6.13 -5.29 -9.39
N THR A 413 6.23 -4.93 -8.11
CA THR A 413 5.93 -3.58 -7.63
C THR A 413 6.93 -2.56 -8.20
N ILE A 414 6.41 -1.49 -8.78
CA ILE A 414 7.20 -0.31 -9.20
C ILE A 414 7.68 0.41 -7.93
N THR A 415 9.00 0.56 -7.77
CA THR A 415 9.62 1.27 -6.64
C THR A 415 10.69 2.22 -7.16
N SER A 416 10.99 3.28 -6.41
CA SER A 416 12.00 4.27 -6.82
C SER A 416 13.39 3.67 -7.02
N GLU A 417 13.76 2.65 -6.25
CA GLU A 417 15.09 2.01 -6.36
C GLU A 417 15.20 1.16 -7.63
N ARG A 418 14.15 0.40 -7.95
CA ARG A 418 14.11 -0.39 -9.19
C ARG A 418 14.08 0.52 -10.42
N GLU A 419 13.32 1.62 -10.39
CA GLU A 419 13.23 2.58 -11.50
C GLU A 419 14.56 3.28 -11.82
N ARG A 420 15.54 3.28 -10.89
CA ARG A 420 16.88 3.81 -11.15
C ARG A 420 17.75 2.89 -12.02
N VAL A 421 17.47 1.59 -12.02
CA VAL A 421 18.32 0.56 -12.66
C VAL A 421 17.62 -0.16 -13.82
N ILE A 422 16.29 -0.13 -13.86
CA ILE A 422 15.45 -0.70 -14.92
C ILE A 422 14.30 0.27 -15.23
N ASP A 423 13.73 0.13 -16.43
CA ASP A 423 12.57 0.92 -16.86
C ASP A 423 11.26 0.15 -16.62
N PHE A 424 10.18 0.89 -16.32
CA PHE A 424 8.84 0.33 -16.18
C PHE A 424 7.85 0.94 -17.18
N SER A 425 6.86 0.14 -17.59
CA SER A 425 5.62 0.62 -18.19
C SER A 425 4.73 1.33 -17.17
N LYS A 426 3.68 2.01 -17.64
CA LYS A 426 2.56 2.38 -16.77
C LYS A 426 1.97 1.14 -16.09
N PRO A 427 1.45 1.27 -14.85
CA PRO A 427 1.00 0.13 -14.09
C PRO A 427 -0.23 -0.52 -14.74
N PHE A 428 -0.14 -1.84 -14.98
CA PHE A 428 -1.24 -2.64 -15.54
C PHE A 428 -2.26 -3.01 -14.46
N MET A 429 -1.85 -3.06 -13.20
CA MET A 429 -2.72 -3.33 -12.05
C MET A 429 -2.38 -2.37 -10.90
N SER A 430 -3.41 -1.75 -10.32
CA SER A 430 -3.27 -0.89 -9.12
C SER A 430 -3.51 -1.70 -7.86
N LEU A 431 -2.71 -1.47 -6.82
CA LEU A 431 -2.75 -2.22 -5.57
C LEU A 431 -2.30 -1.37 -4.38
N GLY A 432 -2.36 -1.94 -3.19
CA GLY A 432 -1.64 -1.42 -2.03
C GLY A 432 -1.42 -2.51 -0.99
N ILE A 433 -0.66 -2.20 0.05
CA ILE A 433 -0.46 -3.07 1.21
C ILE A 433 -1.81 -3.20 1.91
N SER A 434 -2.23 -4.43 2.14
CA SER A 434 -3.46 -4.79 2.82
C SER A 434 -3.16 -5.71 4.00
N ILE A 435 -4.11 -5.80 4.93
CA ILE A 435 -3.99 -6.65 6.11
C ILE A 435 -4.83 -7.90 5.88
N MET A 436 -4.19 -9.06 5.94
CA MET A 436 -4.85 -10.36 5.94
C MET A 436 -4.95 -10.90 7.37
N ILE A 437 -6.16 -11.24 7.80
CA ILE A 437 -6.42 -11.93 9.06
C ILE A 437 -7.21 -13.21 8.81
N LYS A 438 -7.25 -14.09 9.81
CA LYS A 438 -8.19 -15.20 9.82
C LYS A 438 -9.62 -14.66 9.97
N LYS A 439 -10.54 -15.11 9.12
CA LYS A 439 -11.96 -14.81 9.21
C LYS A 439 -12.49 -15.26 10.58
N PRO A 440 -13.07 -14.36 11.39
CA PRO A 440 -13.55 -14.72 12.72
C PRO A 440 -14.70 -15.70 12.59
N ILE A 441 -14.68 -16.75 13.42
CA ILE A 441 -15.78 -17.71 13.50
C ILE A 441 -16.98 -16.95 14.09
N LYS A 442 -18.16 -17.12 13.50
CA LYS A 442 -19.41 -16.63 14.08
C LYS A 442 -19.49 -17.07 15.54
N GLN A 443 -19.47 -16.12 16.47
CA GLN A 443 -19.56 -16.45 17.88
C GLN A 443 -20.94 -17.04 18.14
N LYS A 444 -20.99 -18.28 18.65
CA LYS A 444 -22.24 -18.86 19.12
C LYS A 444 -22.75 -18.00 20.27
N PRO A 445 -24.03 -17.59 20.28
CA PRO A 445 -24.59 -16.83 21.38
C PRO A 445 -24.39 -17.59 22.70
N GLY A 446 -24.02 -16.85 23.76
CA GLY A 446 -23.82 -17.44 25.09
C GLY A 446 -25.13 -17.97 25.69
N VAL A 447 -25.02 -18.78 26.75
CA VAL A 447 -26.18 -19.39 27.45
C VAL A 447 -27.21 -18.37 27.94
N PHE A 448 -26.75 -17.16 28.30
CA PHE A 448 -27.60 -16.04 28.74
C PHE A 448 -27.89 -15.02 27.63
N SER A 449 -27.78 -15.41 26.36
CA SER A 449 -27.99 -14.50 25.22
C SER A 449 -29.37 -13.83 25.21
N PHE A 450 -30.39 -14.45 25.82
CA PHE A 450 -31.72 -13.86 25.96
C PHE A 450 -31.74 -12.57 26.81
N LEU A 451 -30.71 -12.28 27.62
CA LEU A 451 -30.61 -11.02 28.37
C LEU A 451 -30.02 -9.86 27.54
N ASN A 452 -29.30 -10.16 26.46
CA ASN A 452 -28.62 -9.17 25.60
C ASN A 452 -29.52 -8.15 24.87
N PRO A 453 -30.82 -8.41 24.58
CA PRO A 453 -31.68 -7.44 23.91
C PRO A 453 -31.93 -6.14 24.69
N LEU A 454 -31.65 -6.14 26.00
CA LEU A 454 -31.66 -4.96 26.85
C LEU A 454 -30.29 -4.81 27.51
N SER A 455 -29.85 -3.57 27.68
CA SER A 455 -28.56 -3.30 28.33
C SER A 455 -28.62 -3.61 29.83
N LYS A 456 -27.46 -3.81 30.45
CA LYS A 456 -27.37 -4.16 31.89
C LYS A 456 -27.96 -3.06 32.77
N GLU A 457 -27.82 -1.80 32.36
CA GLU A 457 -28.37 -0.64 33.04
C GLU A 457 -29.89 -0.69 33.10
N ILE A 458 -30.55 -1.09 31.99
CA ILE A 458 -32.01 -1.23 31.94
C ILE A 458 -32.47 -2.33 32.89
N TRP A 459 -31.78 -3.48 32.93
CA TRP A 459 -32.10 -4.57 33.87
C TRP A 459 -32.03 -4.12 35.33
N VAL A 460 -31.01 -3.35 35.70
CA VAL A 460 -30.88 -2.77 37.04
C VAL A 460 -32.03 -1.81 37.34
N CYS A 461 -32.39 -0.93 36.40
CA CYS A 461 -33.54 -0.03 36.54
C CYS A 461 -34.87 -0.78 36.73
N VAL A 462 -35.06 -1.91 36.06
CA VAL A 462 -36.26 -2.77 36.21
C VAL A 462 -36.37 -3.35 37.62
N VAL A 463 -35.26 -3.78 38.21
CA VAL A 463 -35.24 -4.29 39.60
C VAL A 463 -35.59 -3.17 40.59
N PHE A 464 -35.00 -1.98 40.41
CA PHE A 464 -35.32 -0.84 41.26
C PHE A 464 -36.77 -0.37 41.11
N SER A 465 -37.31 -0.32 39.90
CA SER A 465 -38.71 0.06 39.68
C SER A 465 -39.68 -0.97 40.27
N TYR A 466 -39.37 -2.27 40.17
CA TYR A 466 -40.14 -3.35 40.79
C TYR A 466 -40.22 -3.20 42.33
N ILE A 467 -39.09 -2.96 42.99
CA ILE A 467 -39.04 -2.74 44.45
C ILE A 467 -39.77 -1.43 44.81
N GLY A 468 -39.51 -0.36 44.07
CA GLY A 468 -40.12 0.95 44.30
C GLY A 468 -41.64 0.91 44.20
N VAL A 469 -42.19 0.27 43.16
CA VAL A 469 -43.64 0.10 43.00
C VAL A 469 -44.23 -0.76 44.12
N SER A 470 -43.53 -1.80 44.55
CA SER A 470 -43.98 -2.66 45.65
C SER A 470 -44.07 -1.90 46.98
N ILE A 471 -43.11 -1.01 47.27
CA ILE A 471 -43.10 -0.16 48.47
C ILE A 471 -44.21 0.90 48.38
N VAL A 472 -44.35 1.56 47.23
CA VAL A 472 -45.40 2.56 47.02
C VAL A 472 -46.79 1.93 47.17
N LEU A 473 -46.99 0.74 46.59
CA LEU A 473 -48.25 0.01 46.68
C LEU A 473 -48.53 -0.43 48.12
N PHE A 474 -47.55 -0.97 48.84
CA PHE A 474 -47.69 -1.28 50.27
C PHE A 474 -48.08 -0.04 51.10
N THR A 475 -47.40 1.08 50.85
CA THR A 475 -47.62 2.36 51.55
C THR A 475 -49.03 2.88 51.29
N VAL A 476 -49.42 3.00 50.02
CA VAL A 476 -50.75 3.48 49.61
C VAL A 476 -51.85 2.56 50.15
N SER A 477 -51.63 1.24 50.13
CA SER A 477 -52.60 0.29 50.67
C SER A 477 -52.74 0.35 52.19
N ARG A 478 -51.67 0.71 52.92
CA ARG A 478 -51.71 0.86 54.39
C ARG A 478 -52.38 2.17 54.83
N PHE A 479 -52.18 3.25 54.08
CA PHE A 479 -52.71 4.58 54.40
C PHE A 479 -54.12 4.84 53.86
N SER A 480 -54.54 4.15 52.79
CA SER A 480 -55.89 4.33 52.26
C SER A 480 -56.93 3.65 53.16
N PRO A 481 -57.90 4.39 53.74
CA PRO A 481 -58.93 3.81 54.60
C PRO A 481 -59.85 2.84 53.86
N TYR A 482 -59.94 2.95 52.53
CA TYR A 482 -60.78 2.12 51.67
C TYR A 482 -60.21 0.71 51.37
N GLU A 483 -58.97 0.43 51.79
CA GLU A 483 -58.34 -0.89 51.63
C GLU A 483 -58.51 -1.80 52.87
N TRP A 484 -58.98 -1.24 53.99
CA TRP A 484 -59.20 -1.98 55.24
C TRP A 484 -60.55 -2.69 55.22
N ARG A 485 -60.57 -4.01 55.41
CA ARG A 485 -61.79 -4.79 55.60
C ARG A 485 -62.14 -4.86 57.09
N VAL A 486 -63.42 -4.69 57.43
CA VAL A 486 -63.96 -5.06 58.74
C VAL A 486 -64.37 -6.52 58.67
N LEU A 487 -63.68 -7.40 59.41
CA LEU A 487 -64.07 -8.79 59.59
C LEU A 487 -65.01 -8.88 60.80
N THR A 488 -66.31 -9.06 60.55
CA THR A 488 -67.28 -9.45 61.57
C THR A 488 -67.34 -10.98 61.64
N LEU A 489 -66.81 -11.55 62.73
CA LEU A 489 -67.00 -12.97 63.05
C LEU A 489 -68.45 -13.19 63.49
N SER A 490 -69.31 -13.63 62.58
CA SER A 490 -70.64 -14.15 62.92
C SER A 490 -70.48 -15.61 63.36
N SER A 491 -70.77 -15.90 64.63
CA SER A 491 -70.92 -17.26 65.14
C SER A 491 -72.02 -17.97 64.35
N GLY A 492 -71.70 -19.12 63.73
CA GLY A 492 -72.60 -19.86 62.86
C GLY A 492 -73.87 -20.34 63.60
N GLY A 493 -75.02 -19.85 63.14
CA GLY A 493 -76.33 -20.46 63.38
C GLY A 493 -76.85 -21.01 62.05
N ASP A 494 -77.11 -22.31 62.02
CA ASP A 494 -77.58 -23.07 60.86
C ASP A 494 -78.95 -22.55 60.36
N PRO A 495 -79.18 -22.38 59.04
CA PRO A 495 -80.44 -21.88 58.50
C PRO A 495 -81.33 -23.02 58.02
N THR A 496 -81.84 -23.88 58.91
CA THR A 496 -82.93 -24.80 58.55
C THR A 496 -83.87 -24.99 59.72
N MET A 497 -85.11 -24.48 59.59
CA MET A 497 -86.36 -24.84 60.29
C MET A 497 -87.23 -23.58 60.47
N ALA A 498 -87.91 -23.17 59.40
CA ALA A 498 -89.02 -22.22 59.48
C ALA A 498 -90.03 -22.50 58.37
N THR A 499 -90.67 -23.66 58.43
CA THR A 499 -92.03 -23.84 57.92
C THR A 499 -92.89 -24.33 59.07
N ARG A 500 -93.93 -23.53 59.38
CA ARG A 500 -95.28 -23.90 59.85
C ARG A 500 -95.74 -23.08 61.06
N ASN A 501 -96.70 -22.22 60.74
CA ASN A 501 -97.69 -21.46 61.53
C ASN A 501 -97.90 -21.87 62.99
N ASP A 502 -97.94 -20.89 63.91
CA ASP A 502 -99.20 -20.36 64.49
C ASP A 502 -98.92 -19.09 65.34
N PRO A 503 -99.82 -18.08 65.38
CA PRO A 503 -99.68 -16.90 66.22
C PRO A 503 -100.33 -17.13 67.60
N THR A 504 -99.98 -16.27 68.56
CA THR A 504 -100.49 -16.20 69.94
C THR A 504 -99.75 -17.08 70.95
N LEU A 505 -98.87 -16.47 71.74
CA LEU A 505 -99.11 -16.30 73.18
C LEU A 505 -98.02 -15.46 73.86
N GLN A 506 -98.48 -14.77 74.89
CA GLN A 506 -97.90 -13.66 75.62
C GLN A 506 -97.05 -14.13 76.82
N HIS A 507 -95.84 -13.55 76.97
CA HIS A 507 -95.14 -13.25 78.25
C HIS A 507 -94.70 -14.41 79.21
N PRO A 508 -93.92 -14.14 80.28
CA PRO A 508 -92.58 -13.50 80.35
C PRO A 508 -91.60 -14.19 81.36
N HIS A 509 -90.43 -13.55 81.57
CA HIS A 509 -89.46 -13.67 82.69
C HIS A 509 -88.23 -14.61 82.58
N GLY A 510 -87.05 -14.02 82.84
CA GLY A 510 -85.94 -14.73 83.49
C GLY A 510 -84.49 -14.38 83.08
N SER A 511 -83.93 -13.33 83.69
CA SER A 511 -82.53 -13.17 84.16
C SER A 511 -81.27 -13.26 83.26
N GLN A 512 -80.48 -12.18 83.35
CA GLN A 512 -79.01 -12.07 83.48
C GLN A 512 -78.06 -12.55 82.35
N GLY A 513 -77.28 -11.60 81.81
CA GLY A 513 -76.03 -11.85 81.09
C GLY A 513 -75.48 -10.60 80.37
N SER A 514 -74.23 -10.22 80.65
CA SER A 514 -73.46 -9.06 80.17
C SER A 514 -73.56 -8.67 78.68
N PRO A 515 -73.27 -7.40 78.31
CA PRO A 515 -73.21 -6.98 76.92
C PRO A 515 -71.93 -7.52 76.24
N HIS A 516 -72.08 -8.47 75.31
CA HIS A 516 -71.00 -8.88 74.42
C HIS A 516 -70.82 -7.83 73.30
N ILE A 517 -69.70 -7.10 73.35
CA ILE A 517 -69.21 -6.26 72.26
C ILE A 517 -68.71 -7.18 71.13
N PRO A 518 -69.18 -7.06 69.88
CA PRO A 518 -68.57 -7.80 68.77
C PRO A 518 -67.18 -7.23 68.50
N THR A 519 -66.14 -8.06 68.67
CA THR A 519 -64.76 -7.70 68.30
C THR A 519 -64.66 -7.67 66.77
N SER A 520 -64.74 -6.49 66.17
CA SER A 520 -64.38 -6.27 64.77
C SER A 520 -62.87 -6.22 64.62
N SER A 521 -62.29 -7.11 63.81
CA SER A 521 -60.86 -7.04 63.44
C SER A 521 -60.72 -6.43 62.05
N MET A 522 -59.77 -5.51 61.88
CA MET A 522 -59.47 -4.91 60.58
C MET A 522 -58.40 -5.72 59.85
N ALA A 523 -58.66 -6.13 58.61
CA ALA A 523 -57.72 -6.88 57.79
C ALA A 523 -57.38 -6.13 56.49
N ASN A 524 -56.09 -6.11 56.13
CA ASN A 524 -55.58 -5.56 54.89
C ASN A 524 -54.80 -6.65 54.16
N ASP A 525 -55.17 -6.93 52.91
CA ASP A 525 -54.60 -8.03 52.13
C ASP A 525 -53.20 -7.68 51.56
N PHE A 526 -52.84 -6.40 51.50
CA PHE A 526 -51.55 -5.93 50.97
C PHE A 526 -50.50 -5.82 52.09
N SER A 527 -49.90 -6.96 52.44
CA SER A 527 -48.61 -7.01 53.14
C SER A 527 -47.45 -6.65 52.20
N ILE A 528 -46.24 -6.41 52.73
CA ILE A 528 -45.04 -6.14 51.91
C ILE A 528 -44.80 -7.29 50.92
N ILE A 529 -44.96 -8.54 51.38
CA ILE A 529 -44.78 -9.76 50.56
C ILE A 529 -45.89 -9.87 49.51
N ASN A 530 -47.15 -9.60 49.89
CA ASN A 530 -48.27 -9.65 48.95
C ASN A 530 -48.20 -8.51 47.92
N SER A 531 -47.62 -7.37 48.28
CA SER A 531 -47.38 -6.24 47.36
C SER A 531 -46.26 -6.55 46.37
N LEU A 532 -45.18 -7.18 46.82
CA LEU A 532 -44.13 -7.73 45.95
C LEU A 532 -44.70 -8.79 45.00
N TRP A 533 -45.52 -9.71 45.52
CA TRP A 533 -46.18 -10.75 44.72
C TRP A 533 -47.13 -10.16 43.66
N PHE A 534 -47.92 -9.14 44.03
CA PHE A 534 -48.77 -8.42 43.09
C PHE A 534 -47.96 -7.74 41.97
N ALA A 535 -46.88 -7.02 42.34
CA ALA A 535 -46.03 -6.34 41.37
C ALA A 535 -45.35 -7.33 40.41
N LEU A 536 -44.94 -8.50 40.92
CA LEU A 536 -44.31 -9.56 40.14
C LEU A 536 -45.32 -10.24 39.18
N ALA A 537 -46.52 -10.56 39.67
CA ALA A 537 -47.58 -11.15 38.85
C ALA A 537 -47.98 -10.20 37.70
N ALA A 538 -48.16 -8.91 38.00
CA ALA A 538 -48.43 -7.88 37.02
C ALA A 538 -47.29 -7.70 36.00
N PHE A 539 -46.03 -7.84 36.44
CA PHE A 539 -44.86 -7.82 35.55
C PHE A 539 -44.81 -9.05 34.63
N MET A 540 -45.17 -10.23 35.13
CA MET A 540 -45.23 -11.48 34.35
C MET A 540 -46.50 -11.63 33.49
N GLN A 541 -47.32 -10.58 33.39
CA GLN A 541 -48.61 -10.57 32.66
C GLN A 541 -49.60 -11.64 33.17
N GLN A 542 -49.49 -12.01 34.45
CA GLN A 542 -50.39 -12.95 35.11
C GLN A 542 -51.40 -12.22 36.00
N GLY A 543 -52.60 -12.78 36.13
CA GLY A 543 -53.59 -12.29 37.09
C GLY A 543 -53.17 -12.58 38.53
N CYS A 544 -53.54 -11.72 39.47
CA CYS A 544 -53.40 -11.96 40.90
C CYS A 544 -54.79 -11.98 41.54
N ASP A 545 -54.99 -12.86 42.53
CA ASP A 545 -56.25 -12.96 43.28
C ASP A 545 -56.50 -11.70 44.15
N ILE A 546 -55.44 -10.94 44.43
CA ILE A 546 -55.47 -9.72 45.23
C ILE A 546 -55.41 -8.51 44.29
N SER A 547 -56.38 -7.59 44.40
CA SER A 547 -56.42 -6.38 43.58
C SER A 547 -56.66 -5.13 44.44
N PRO A 548 -56.02 -3.99 44.13
CA PRO A 548 -56.20 -2.76 44.90
C PRO A 548 -57.62 -2.22 44.71
N ARG A 549 -58.28 -1.90 45.83
CA ARG A 549 -59.66 -1.39 45.83
C ARG A 549 -59.71 0.13 45.79
N SER A 550 -58.76 0.79 46.45
CA SER A 550 -58.64 2.24 46.49
C SER A 550 -58.30 2.81 45.12
N ILE A 551 -58.81 4.00 44.84
CA ILE A 551 -58.51 4.74 43.60
C ILE A 551 -56.99 4.99 43.50
N SER A 552 -56.35 5.34 44.61
CA SER A 552 -54.90 5.55 44.70
C SER A 552 -54.11 4.29 44.35
N GLY A 553 -54.49 3.13 44.89
CA GLY A 553 -53.83 1.85 44.57
C GLY A 553 -54.05 1.42 43.11
N ARG A 554 -55.24 1.68 42.56
CA ARG A 554 -55.56 1.41 41.15
C ARG A 554 -54.77 2.28 40.19
N ILE A 555 -54.48 3.54 40.54
CA ILE A 555 -53.62 4.41 39.72
C ILE A 555 -52.20 3.85 39.68
N VAL A 556 -51.62 3.49 40.84
CA VAL A 556 -50.28 2.87 40.92
C VAL A 556 -50.24 1.58 40.09
N GLY A 557 -51.23 0.71 40.24
CA GLY A 557 -51.34 -0.52 39.45
C GLY A 557 -51.50 -0.27 37.95
N SER A 558 -52.27 0.74 37.54
CA SER A 558 -52.50 1.06 36.13
C SER A 558 -51.25 1.62 35.44
N VAL A 559 -50.50 2.48 36.14
CA VAL A 559 -49.22 3.01 35.66
C VAL A 559 -48.19 1.89 35.55
N TRP A 560 -48.14 1.00 36.54
CA TRP A 560 -47.28 -0.19 36.49
C TRP A 560 -47.63 -1.08 35.29
N TRP A 561 -48.90 -1.38 35.06
CA TRP A 561 -49.33 -2.16 33.89
C TRP A 561 -48.95 -1.54 32.55
N PHE A 562 -49.07 -0.22 32.42
CA PHE A 562 -48.66 0.46 31.20
C PHE A 562 -47.14 0.38 30.99
N PHE A 563 -46.36 0.58 32.05
CA PHE A 563 -44.90 0.45 32.02
C PHE A 563 -44.46 -0.97 31.63
N THR A 564 -45.03 -2.01 32.26
CA THR A 564 -44.66 -3.40 31.98
C THR A 564 -45.05 -3.84 30.57
N LEU A 565 -46.20 -3.35 30.06
CA LEU A 565 -46.62 -3.61 28.68
C LEU A 565 -45.61 -3.07 27.67
N ILE A 566 -45.17 -1.82 27.82
CA ILE A 566 -44.18 -1.20 26.92
C ILE A 566 -42.86 -1.94 27.01
N LEU A 567 -42.38 -2.21 28.23
CA LEU A 567 -41.09 -2.86 28.45
C LEU A 567 -41.02 -4.26 27.80
N ILE A 568 -42.05 -5.09 28.02
CA ILE A 568 -42.08 -6.46 27.46
C ILE A 568 -42.26 -6.41 25.95
N SER A 569 -43.07 -5.50 25.42
CA SER A 569 -43.21 -5.32 23.97
C SER A 569 -41.88 -4.92 23.34
N SER A 570 -41.14 -3.99 23.94
CA SER A 570 -39.80 -3.61 23.46
C SER A 570 -38.80 -4.76 23.56
N TYR A 571 -38.82 -5.52 24.66
CA TYR A 571 -37.97 -6.69 24.82
C TYR A 571 -38.22 -7.73 23.74
N THR A 572 -39.49 -8.07 23.48
CA THR A 572 -39.86 -9.05 22.44
C THR A 572 -39.48 -8.59 21.03
N ALA A 573 -39.61 -7.30 20.72
CA ALA A 573 -39.18 -6.72 19.45
C ALA A 573 -37.65 -6.79 19.26
N ASN A 574 -36.88 -6.39 20.27
CA ASN A 574 -35.42 -6.42 20.20
C ASN A 574 -34.86 -7.83 20.21
N LEU A 575 -35.48 -8.76 20.96
CA LEU A 575 -35.10 -10.17 20.96
C LEU A 575 -35.29 -10.78 19.57
N ALA A 576 -36.41 -10.50 18.90
CA ALA A 576 -36.66 -10.97 17.53
C ALA A 576 -35.61 -10.42 16.54
N ALA A 577 -35.23 -9.14 16.65
CA ALA A 577 -34.19 -8.54 15.81
C ALA A 577 -32.78 -9.09 16.13
N PHE A 578 -32.50 -9.38 17.39
CA PHE A 578 -31.20 -9.94 17.80
C PHE A 578 -31.02 -11.38 17.30
N LEU A 579 -32.09 -12.17 17.30
CA LEU A 579 -32.05 -13.57 16.83
C LEU A 579 -31.90 -13.70 15.30
N THR A 580 -32.21 -12.64 14.54
CA THR A 580 -32.07 -12.67 13.08
C THR A 580 -30.70 -12.21 12.58
N VAL A 581 -29.93 -11.48 13.40
CA VAL A 581 -28.65 -10.88 12.97
C VAL A 581 -27.47 -11.47 13.74
N GLU A 582 -26.82 -12.48 13.17
CA GLU A 582 -25.51 -12.93 13.62
C GLU A 582 -24.41 -12.03 13.02
N ARG A 583 -23.89 -11.07 13.80
CA ARG A 583 -22.77 -10.24 13.34
C ARG A 583 -21.44 -10.92 13.58
N MET A 584 -20.60 -10.96 12.54
CA MET A 584 -19.18 -11.25 12.69
C MET A 584 -18.49 -9.98 13.17
N VAL A 585 -17.82 -10.03 14.32
CA VAL A 585 -17.01 -8.91 14.84
C VAL A 585 -15.55 -9.23 14.55
N ALA A 586 -14.92 -8.43 13.70
CA ALA A 586 -13.48 -8.54 13.45
C ALA A 586 -12.71 -7.92 14.63
N PRO A 587 -11.64 -8.57 15.12
CA PRO A 587 -10.85 -8.04 16.23
C PRO A 587 -10.04 -6.80 15.85
N ILE A 588 -9.77 -6.60 14.56
CA ILE A 588 -8.95 -5.51 14.01
C ILE A 588 -9.65 -4.97 12.76
N ASN A 589 -9.78 -3.64 12.66
CA ASN A 589 -10.34 -2.98 11.48
C ASN A 589 -9.34 -2.05 10.79
N SER A 590 -8.28 -1.64 11.50
CA SER A 590 -7.34 -0.63 11.03
C SER A 590 -5.87 -0.98 11.36
N PRO A 591 -4.89 -0.41 10.62
CA PRO A 591 -3.49 -0.54 10.99
C PRO A 591 -3.16 0.14 12.33
N GLU A 592 -3.93 1.17 12.72
CA GLU A 592 -3.81 1.82 14.02
C GLU A 592 -4.15 0.84 15.16
N ASP A 593 -5.21 0.04 14.99
CA ASP A 593 -5.57 -1.01 15.96
C ASP A 593 -4.39 -1.97 16.15
N LEU A 594 -3.79 -2.45 15.05
CA LEU A 594 -2.61 -3.34 15.09
C LEU A 594 -1.42 -2.72 15.83
N ALA A 595 -1.13 -1.44 15.61
CA ALA A 595 -0.01 -0.75 16.23
C ALA A 595 -0.26 -0.35 17.71
N SER A 596 -1.52 -0.32 18.13
CA SER A 596 -1.90 0.00 19.52
C SER A 596 -1.83 -1.20 20.47
N GLN A 597 -1.90 -2.42 19.93
CA GLN A 597 -1.97 -3.68 20.68
C GLN A 597 -0.79 -4.61 20.39
N THR A 598 -0.60 -5.64 21.23
CA THR A 598 0.48 -6.62 21.08
C THR A 598 0.02 -8.08 21.08
N GLU A 599 -1.28 -8.34 21.20
CA GLU A 599 -1.87 -9.68 21.24
C GLU A 599 -1.81 -10.37 19.87
N VAL A 600 -2.13 -9.63 18.81
CA VAL A 600 -2.03 -10.06 17.41
C VAL A 600 -0.68 -9.62 16.86
N GLN A 601 0.19 -10.58 16.60
CA GLN A 601 1.46 -10.35 15.92
C GLN A 601 1.23 -10.05 14.44
N TYR A 602 2.09 -9.25 13.82
CA TYR A 602 2.00 -8.97 12.39
C TYR A 602 3.37 -8.92 11.75
N GLY A 603 3.43 -9.28 10.46
CA GLY A 603 4.67 -9.35 9.69
C GLY A 603 4.43 -9.28 8.19
N THR A 604 5.54 -9.22 7.44
CA THR A 604 5.56 -9.12 5.98
C THR A 604 6.36 -10.28 5.38
N LEU A 605 6.34 -10.43 4.06
CA LEU A 605 7.36 -11.19 3.35
C LEU A 605 8.74 -10.59 3.63
N SER A 606 9.72 -11.42 4.01
CA SER A 606 11.10 -10.99 4.19
C SER A 606 11.67 -10.52 2.85
N HIS A 607 12.43 -9.41 2.85
CA HIS A 607 13.11 -8.95 1.64
C HIS A 607 12.15 -8.63 0.46
N GLY A 608 10.91 -8.25 0.77
CA GLY A 608 9.91 -7.79 -0.20
C GLY A 608 9.77 -6.26 -0.23
N SER A 609 9.06 -5.73 -1.23
CA SER A 609 8.80 -4.28 -1.35
C SER A 609 8.02 -3.71 -0.16
N THR A 610 7.12 -4.52 0.42
CA THR A 610 6.37 -4.19 1.64
C THR A 610 7.28 -4.14 2.88
N TRP A 611 8.30 -4.99 2.96
CA TRP A 611 9.29 -4.96 4.04
C TRP A 611 10.14 -3.68 4.00
N ASP A 612 10.67 -3.32 2.82
CA ASP A 612 11.43 -2.08 2.63
C ASP A 612 10.58 -0.83 2.86
N PHE A 613 9.30 -0.87 2.50
CA PHE A 613 8.36 0.22 2.76
C PHE A 613 8.30 0.57 4.25
N PHE A 614 8.10 -0.42 5.13
CA PHE A 614 8.05 -0.17 6.58
C PHE A 614 9.42 0.25 7.13
N ARG A 615 10.51 -0.36 6.64
CA ARG A 615 11.87 -0.02 7.04
C ARG A 615 12.25 1.44 6.78
N LYS A 616 11.79 1.99 5.65
CA LYS A 616 12.14 3.34 5.17
C LYS A 616 11.05 4.37 5.46
N SER A 617 9.93 3.97 6.05
CA SER A 617 8.79 4.85 6.28
C SER A 617 9.11 5.95 7.29
N GLN A 618 8.81 7.20 6.94
CA GLN A 618 8.93 8.36 7.82
C GLN A 618 7.64 8.66 8.60
N ILE A 619 6.56 7.89 8.35
CA ILE A 619 5.28 8.06 9.04
C ILE A 619 5.36 7.40 10.41
N ASN A 620 5.09 8.15 11.48
CA ASN A 620 5.22 7.69 12.88
C ASN A 620 4.50 6.35 13.14
N LEU A 621 3.30 6.15 12.61
CA LEU A 621 2.55 4.89 12.74
C LEU A 621 3.32 3.70 12.16
N TYR A 622 3.81 3.83 10.92
CA TYR A 622 4.50 2.76 10.21
C TYR A 622 5.92 2.54 10.73
N SER A 623 6.60 3.59 11.20
CA SER A 623 7.88 3.47 11.91
C SER A 623 7.72 2.66 13.20
N LYS A 624 6.68 2.94 13.99
CA LYS A 624 6.36 2.14 15.19
C LYS A 624 6.05 0.68 14.87
N MET A 625 5.29 0.43 13.79
CA MET A 625 5.04 -0.94 13.29
C MET A 625 6.34 -1.63 12.85
N TRP A 626 7.25 -0.90 12.21
CA TRP A 626 8.56 -1.41 11.82
C TRP A 626 9.41 -1.78 13.03
N GLU A 627 9.49 -0.94 14.07
CA GLU A 627 10.19 -1.25 15.31
C GLU A 627 9.64 -2.53 15.98
N PHE A 628 8.32 -2.69 15.99
CA PHE A 628 7.67 -3.91 16.47
C PHE A 628 8.08 -5.15 15.67
N MET A 629 8.11 -5.06 14.34
CA MET A 629 8.49 -6.18 13.47
C MET A 629 10.00 -6.45 13.54
N ASN A 630 10.82 -5.40 13.60
CA ASN A 630 12.27 -5.50 13.63
C ASN A 630 12.79 -6.09 14.95
N SER A 631 12.12 -5.80 16.08
CA SER A 631 12.39 -6.43 17.38
C SER A 631 12.03 -7.92 17.43
N ARG A 632 11.13 -8.38 16.55
CA ARG A 632 10.64 -9.77 16.51
C ARG A 632 10.87 -10.40 15.13
N LYS A 633 12.11 -10.80 14.84
CA LYS A 633 12.49 -11.33 13.51
C LYS A 633 11.64 -12.53 13.05
N HIS A 634 11.07 -13.31 13.97
CA HIS A 634 10.22 -14.46 13.64
C HIS A 634 8.86 -14.06 13.05
N VAL A 635 8.48 -12.78 12.99
CA VAL A 635 7.23 -12.36 12.33
C VAL A 635 7.35 -12.32 10.81
N PHE A 636 8.57 -12.20 10.26
CA PHE A 636 8.78 -12.23 8.82
C PHE A 636 8.68 -13.66 8.27
N VAL A 637 8.17 -13.80 7.05
CA VAL A 637 8.00 -15.09 6.35
C VAL A 637 8.77 -15.11 5.04
N LYS A 638 9.23 -16.28 4.58
CA LYS A 638 10.05 -16.38 3.36
C LYS A 638 9.23 -16.46 2.08
N THR A 639 8.03 -17.04 2.16
CA THR A 639 7.10 -17.15 1.03
C THR A 639 5.68 -16.75 1.46
N TYR A 640 4.85 -16.32 0.51
CA TYR A 640 3.46 -15.98 0.81
C TYR A 640 2.66 -17.18 1.32
N ASP A 641 2.91 -18.38 0.80
CA ASP A 641 2.22 -19.60 1.25
C ASP A 641 2.50 -19.95 2.72
N GLU A 642 3.73 -19.70 3.18
CA GLU A 642 4.10 -19.83 4.60
C GLU A 642 3.32 -18.82 5.45
N GLY A 643 3.27 -17.55 5.00
CA GLY A 643 2.51 -16.49 5.67
C GLY A 643 1.01 -16.77 5.75
N ILE A 644 0.40 -17.19 4.65
CA ILE A 644 -1.03 -17.53 4.58
C ILE A 644 -1.32 -18.71 5.51
N ARG A 645 -0.52 -19.77 5.46
CA ARG A 645 -0.65 -20.93 6.37
C ARG A 645 -0.56 -20.50 7.82
N ARG A 646 0.37 -19.60 8.16
CA ARG A 646 0.53 -19.07 9.52
C ARG A 646 -0.68 -18.27 9.98
N VAL A 647 -1.27 -17.43 9.14
CA VAL A 647 -2.54 -16.72 9.45
C VAL A 647 -3.63 -17.74 9.78
N ARG A 648 -3.76 -18.79 8.96
CA ARG A 648 -4.76 -19.85 9.13
C ARG A 648 -4.57 -20.64 10.43
N THR A 649 -3.34 -20.97 10.83
CA THR A 649 -3.06 -21.78 12.03
C THR A 649 -3.05 -20.97 13.34
N SER A 650 -2.76 -19.67 13.28
CA SER A 650 -2.57 -18.82 14.48
C SER A 650 -3.86 -18.42 15.21
N LYS A 651 -5.02 -18.94 14.81
CA LYS A 651 -6.33 -18.69 15.45
C LYS A 651 -6.62 -17.20 15.73
N GLY A 652 -6.27 -16.32 14.79
CA GLY A 652 -6.50 -14.87 14.91
C GLY A 652 -5.39 -14.08 15.65
N LYS A 653 -4.31 -14.73 16.08
CA LYS A 653 -3.16 -14.08 16.76
C LYS A 653 -2.02 -13.65 15.83
N TYR A 654 -2.18 -13.83 14.53
CA TYR A 654 -1.22 -13.39 13.54
C TYR A 654 -1.93 -12.76 12.33
N ALA A 655 -1.44 -11.61 11.89
CA ALA A 655 -1.88 -10.92 10.69
C ALA A 655 -0.72 -10.81 9.69
N LEU A 656 -1.01 -11.00 8.41
CA LEU A 656 -0.01 -10.86 7.34
C LEU A 656 -0.27 -9.58 6.56
N LEU A 657 0.77 -8.75 6.43
CA LEU A 657 0.75 -7.57 5.56
C LEU A 657 1.19 -8.00 4.16
N ILE A 658 0.27 -7.88 3.21
CA ILE A 658 0.40 -8.44 1.86
C ILE A 658 -0.31 -7.55 0.84
N GLU A 659 0.13 -7.58 -0.41
CA GLU A 659 -0.47 -6.84 -1.51
C GLU A 659 -1.94 -7.21 -1.71
N SER A 660 -2.79 -6.20 -1.92
CA SER A 660 -4.24 -6.38 -1.97
C SER A 660 -4.74 -7.42 -2.99
N PRO A 661 -4.19 -7.54 -4.21
CA PRO A 661 -4.68 -8.53 -5.17
C PRO A 661 -4.41 -9.97 -4.69
N LYS A 662 -3.26 -10.22 -4.06
CA LYS A 662 -2.94 -11.55 -3.51
C LYS A 662 -3.82 -11.88 -2.30
N ASN A 663 -4.15 -10.87 -1.48
CA ASN A 663 -5.10 -11.02 -0.37
C ASN A 663 -6.50 -11.38 -0.87
N GLU A 664 -7.03 -10.58 -1.80
CA GLU A 664 -8.35 -10.77 -2.41
C GLU A 664 -8.45 -12.13 -3.09
N TYR A 665 -7.43 -12.54 -3.84
CA TYR A 665 -7.37 -13.89 -4.42
C TYR A 665 -7.47 -14.99 -3.37
N THR A 666 -6.67 -14.89 -2.31
CA THR A 666 -6.60 -15.94 -1.27
C THR A 666 -7.90 -16.07 -0.48
N ASN A 667 -8.62 -14.97 -0.28
CA ASN A 667 -9.92 -14.95 0.41
C ASN A 667 -11.01 -15.71 -0.35
N GLU A 668 -10.87 -15.83 -1.68
CA GLU A 668 -11.79 -16.51 -2.60
C GLU A 668 -11.38 -17.98 -2.89
N ARG A 669 -10.40 -18.51 -2.14
CA ARG A 669 -9.91 -19.89 -2.25
C ARG A 669 -10.24 -20.71 -1.02
N GLU A 670 -10.41 -22.02 -1.20
CA GLU A 670 -10.68 -22.91 -0.07
C GLU A 670 -9.52 -22.87 0.96
N PRO A 671 -9.82 -22.94 2.27
CA PRO A 671 -11.13 -23.15 2.91
C PRO A 671 -11.90 -21.85 3.25
N CYS A 672 -11.67 -20.73 2.55
CA CYS A 672 -12.40 -19.46 2.71
C CYS A 672 -12.32 -18.86 4.13
N ASP A 673 -11.21 -19.12 4.81
CA ASP A 673 -11.00 -18.80 6.22
C ASP A 673 -10.12 -17.57 6.46
N THR A 674 -9.80 -16.81 5.41
CA THR A 674 -9.08 -15.54 5.49
C THR A 674 -10.00 -14.37 5.11
N MET A 675 -9.65 -13.16 5.54
CA MET A 675 -10.32 -11.94 5.11
C MET A 675 -9.36 -10.74 5.08
N LYS A 676 -9.63 -9.81 4.17
CA LYS A 676 -9.02 -8.48 4.11
C LYS A 676 -9.70 -7.56 5.13
N VAL A 677 -8.91 -6.80 5.90
CA VAL A 677 -9.42 -5.76 6.81
C VAL A 677 -8.84 -4.39 6.47
N GLY A 678 -9.67 -3.37 6.68
CA GLY A 678 -9.31 -1.97 6.46
C GLY A 678 -9.12 -1.59 4.98
N ARG A 679 -8.72 -0.34 4.78
CA ARG A 679 -8.28 0.19 3.49
C ARG A 679 -6.82 -0.19 3.21
N ASN A 680 -6.41 -0.10 1.96
CA ASN A 680 -4.99 -0.25 1.62
C ASN A 680 -4.18 0.88 2.29
N LEU A 681 -2.98 0.54 2.80
CA LEU A 681 -2.10 1.45 3.54
C LEU A 681 -1.35 2.43 2.63
N ASP A 682 -1.19 2.07 1.35
CA ASP A 682 -0.53 2.84 0.32
C ASP A 682 -1.20 2.64 -1.05
N ALA A 683 -0.72 3.39 -2.05
CA ALA A 683 -1.11 3.26 -3.45
C ALA A 683 0.12 2.89 -4.29
N LYS A 684 0.12 1.67 -4.82
CA LYS A 684 1.18 1.05 -5.62
C LYS A 684 0.61 0.51 -6.93
N GLY A 685 1.48 0.02 -7.80
CA GLY A 685 1.07 -0.71 -8.99
C GLY A 685 2.11 -1.71 -9.45
N PHE A 686 1.63 -2.75 -10.13
CA PHE A 686 2.48 -3.66 -10.89
C PHE A 686 2.69 -3.11 -12.30
N GLY A 687 3.93 -3.14 -12.76
CA GLY A 687 4.33 -2.69 -14.09
C GLY A 687 5.12 -3.76 -14.82
N VAL A 688 5.14 -3.69 -16.14
CA VAL A 688 6.05 -4.50 -16.96
C VAL A 688 7.42 -3.83 -16.93
N ALA A 689 8.47 -4.58 -16.65
CA ALA A 689 9.83 -4.05 -16.58
C ALA A 689 10.66 -4.42 -17.82
N THR A 690 11.54 -3.51 -18.21
CA THR A 690 12.51 -3.69 -19.30
C THR A 690 13.89 -3.21 -18.86
N PRO A 691 14.98 -3.67 -19.50
CA PRO A 691 16.31 -3.09 -19.29
C PRO A 691 16.28 -1.57 -19.53
N LEU A 692 17.13 -0.85 -18.80
CA LEU A 692 17.20 0.60 -18.89
C LEU A 692 17.55 1.04 -20.32
N GLY A 693 16.74 1.94 -20.89
CA GLY A 693 16.91 2.42 -22.27
C GLY A 693 16.49 1.42 -23.35
N SER A 694 15.78 0.34 -22.99
CA SER A 694 15.30 -0.64 -23.97
C SER A 694 14.30 -0.02 -24.97
N PRO A 695 14.43 -0.30 -26.28
CA PRO A 695 13.49 0.17 -27.28
C PRO A 695 12.08 -0.44 -27.13
N LEU A 696 11.94 -1.51 -26.34
CA LEU A 696 10.66 -2.16 -26.04
C LEU A 696 9.80 -1.35 -25.08
N LYS A 697 10.39 -0.43 -24.29
CA LYS A 697 9.70 0.29 -23.23
C LYS A 697 8.47 1.04 -23.75
N ASP A 698 8.64 1.92 -24.72
CA ASP A 698 7.55 2.78 -25.22
C ASP A 698 6.45 1.97 -25.93
N PRO A 699 6.78 1.01 -26.82
CA PRO A 699 5.78 0.12 -27.41
C PRO A 699 5.00 -0.70 -26.38
N ILE A 700 5.68 -1.29 -25.39
CA ILE A 700 5.01 -2.04 -24.29
C ILE A 700 4.11 -1.09 -23.49
N ASN A 701 4.59 0.12 -23.19
CA ASN A 701 3.82 1.10 -22.45
C ASN A 701 2.52 1.49 -23.18
N LEU A 702 2.60 1.75 -24.49
CA LEU A 702 1.43 2.00 -25.34
C LEU A 702 0.52 0.76 -25.47
N ALA A 703 1.10 -0.45 -25.50
CA ALA A 703 0.34 -1.68 -25.52
C ALA A 703 -0.47 -1.86 -24.22
N VAL A 704 0.16 -1.69 -23.06
CA VAL A 704 -0.49 -1.78 -21.73
C VAL A 704 -1.59 -0.74 -21.57
N LEU A 705 -1.34 0.52 -21.98
CA LEU A 705 -2.36 1.57 -21.93
C LEU A 705 -3.58 1.22 -22.79
N SER A 706 -3.36 0.75 -24.01
CA SER A 706 -4.45 0.33 -24.90
C SER A 706 -5.22 -0.89 -24.37
N LEU A 707 -4.54 -1.86 -23.75
CA LEU A 707 -5.20 -3.00 -23.10
C LEU A 707 -6.06 -2.57 -21.90
N LYS A 708 -5.63 -1.52 -21.19
CA LYS A 708 -6.38 -0.92 -20.09
C LYS A 708 -7.61 -0.17 -20.58
N GLU A 709 -7.45 0.68 -21.59
CA GLU A 709 -8.53 1.47 -22.20
C GLU A 709 -9.61 0.60 -22.85
N ASN A 710 -9.20 -0.50 -23.51
CA ASN A 710 -10.13 -1.45 -24.13
C ASN A 710 -10.82 -2.38 -23.11
N GLY A 711 -10.46 -2.32 -21.83
CA GLY A 711 -11.02 -3.15 -20.77
C GLY A 711 -10.55 -4.62 -20.77
N GLU A 712 -9.55 -4.98 -21.59
CA GLU A 712 -8.99 -6.34 -21.64
C GLU A 712 -8.34 -6.73 -20.31
N LEU A 713 -7.62 -5.80 -19.66
CA LEU A 713 -7.04 -6.05 -18.34
C LEU A 713 -8.11 -6.35 -17.28
N THR A 714 -9.26 -5.67 -17.35
CA THR A 714 -10.39 -5.91 -16.45
C THR A 714 -11.01 -7.30 -16.69
N LYS A 715 -11.14 -7.72 -17.96
CA LYS A 715 -11.58 -9.08 -18.29
C LYS A 715 -10.63 -10.15 -17.73
N LEU A 716 -9.33 -9.93 -17.84
CA LEU A 716 -8.34 -10.85 -17.26
C LEU A 716 -8.43 -10.91 -15.74
N VAL A 717 -8.62 -9.76 -15.06
CA VAL A 717 -8.83 -9.75 -13.61
C VAL A 717 -10.07 -10.57 -13.24
N ASN A 718 -11.19 -10.36 -13.93
CA ASN A 718 -12.42 -11.11 -13.66
C ASN A 718 -12.23 -12.62 -13.85
N ARG A 719 -11.58 -13.03 -14.93
CA ARG A 719 -11.30 -14.43 -15.23
C ARG A 719 -10.47 -15.13 -14.14
N TRP A 720 -9.42 -14.46 -13.66
CA TRP A 720 -8.45 -15.08 -12.74
C TRP A 720 -8.80 -14.91 -11.25
N TRP A 721 -9.53 -13.86 -10.87
CA TRP A 721 -9.94 -13.62 -9.47
C TRP A 721 -11.38 -14.05 -9.16
N TYR A 722 -12.35 -13.71 -10.02
CA TYR A 722 -13.78 -13.84 -9.67
C TYR A 722 -14.44 -15.08 -10.31
N ASP A 723 -14.22 -15.32 -11.60
CA ASP A 723 -14.87 -16.43 -12.33
C ASP A 723 -14.40 -17.81 -11.84
N ARG A 724 -13.18 -17.87 -11.30
CA ARG A 724 -12.55 -19.08 -10.74
C ARG A 724 -12.60 -19.12 -9.21
N THR A 725 -13.52 -18.41 -8.55
CA THR A 725 -13.67 -18.50 -7.08
C THR A 725 -14.05 -19.92 -6.66
N GLU A 726 -13.35 -20.47 -5.67
CA GLU A 726 -13.68 -21.76 -5.05
C GLU A 726 -14.62 -21.56 -3.86
N CYS A 727 -14.59 -20.35 -3.29
CA CYS A 727 -15.49 -19.96 -2.23
C CYS A 727 -16.87 -19.71 -2.80
N ARG A 728 -17.80 -20.65 -2.54
CA ARG A 728 -19.22 -20.31 -2.58
C ARG A 728 -19.49 -19.27 -1.52
N HIS A 729 -19.51 -17.99 -1.90
CA HIS A 729 -20.30 -16.99 -1.20
C HIS A 729 -21.72 -17.53 -1.24
N GLY A 730 -22.15 -18.16 -0.14
CA GLY A 730 -23.41 -18.88 -0.09
C GLY A 730 -24.46 -18.09 -0.85
N ASP A 731 -25.00 -18.75 -1.88
CA ASP A 731 -26.07 -18.25 -2.74
C ASP A 731 -26.91 -17.26 -1.96
N LYS A 732 -26.91 -15.99 -2.42
CA LYS A 732 -27.76 -14.88 -1.97
C LYS A 732 -28.59 -15.32 -0.77
N GLN A 733 -28.07 -15.22 0.47
CA GLN A 733 -28.73 -15.70 1.70
C GLN A 733 -30.23 -15.88 1.46
N ASP A 734 -30.60 -17.06 0.96
CA ASP A 734 -31.99 -17.45 1.00
C ASP A 734 -32.19 -17.39 2.49
N ALA A 735 -33.22 -16.65 2.88
CA ALA A 735 -33.72 -16.64 4.23
C ALA A 735 -34.21 -18.07 4.56
N SER A 736 -33.29 -19.03 4.55
CA SER A 736 -33.36 -20.27 5.28
C SER A 736 -33.67 -19.79 6.68
N ARG A 737 -34.92 -20.04 7.03
CA ARG A 737 -35.48 -19.70 8.31
C ARG A 737 -34.57 -20.37 9.32
N ASN A 738 -33.66 -19.61 9.91
CA ASN A 738 -32.78 -20.12 10.94
C ASN A 738 -33.68 -20.66 12.05
N GLU A 739 -33.75 -21.99 12.14
CA GLU A 739 -34.51 -22.65 13.21
C GLU A 739 -33.88 -22.24 14.54
N LEU A 740 -34.72 -21.92 15.52
CA LEU A 740 -34.25 -21.51 16.83
C LEU A 740 -33.58 -22.70 17.51
N SER A 741 -32.24 -22.71 17.54
CA SER A 741 -31.48 -23.80 18.16
C SER A 741 -31.72 -23.85 19.68
N LEU A 742 -31.74 -25.06 20.26
CA LEU A 742 -31.77 -25.28 21.70
C LEU A 742 -30.68 -24.48 22.44
N SER A 743 -29.52 -24.27 21.81
CA SER A 743 -28.42 -23.48 22.36
C SER A 743 -28.79 -22.02 22.66
N ASN A 744 -29.73 -21.44 21.91
CA ASN A 744 -30.20 -20.06 22.12
C ASN A 744 -31.14 -19.93 23.33
N VAL A 745 -31.80 -21.04 23.72
CA VAL A 745 -32.86 -21.07 24.75
C VAL A 745 -32.42 -21.85 26.00
N ALA A 746 -31.27 -22.52 25.97
CA ALA A 746 -30.77 -23.39 27.03
C ALA A 746 -30.75 -22.72 28.43
N GLY A 747 -30.37 -21.44 28.52
CA GLY A 747 -30.35 -20.71 29.78
C GLY A 747 -31.71 -20.61 30.47
N ILE A 748 -32.81 -20.59 29.71
CA ILE A 748 -34.18 -20.54 30.26
C ILE A 748 -34.51 -21.86 30.98
N PHE A 749 -34.08 -23.00 30.42
CA PHE A 749 -34.25 -24.30 31.07
C PHE A 749 -33.42 -24.44 32.35
N TYR A 750 -32.20 -23.89 32.38
CA TYR A 750 -31.39 -23.89 33.61
C TYR A 750 -32.03 -23.07 34.74
N ILE A 751 -32.61 -21.92 34.42
CA ILE A 751 -33.34 -21.10 35.41
C ILE A 751 -34.55 -21.87 35.95
N LEU A 752 -35.30 -22.56 35.08
CA LEU A 752 -36.46 -23.36 35.49
C LEU A 752 -36.05 -24.48 36.46
N ILE A 753 -35.04 -25.27 36.11
CA ILE A 753 -34.56 -26.38 36.96
C ILE A 753 -34.03 -25.84 38.30
N GLY A 754 -33.21 -24.78 38.26
CA GLY A 754 -32.70 -24.13 39.46
C GLY A 754 -33.82 -23.60 40.36
N GLY A 755 -34.86 -22.99 39.77
CA GLY A 755 -36.03 -22.50 40.50
C GLY A 755 -36.83 -23.61 41.18
N LEU A 756 -37.04 -24.74 40.51
CA LEU A 756 -37.74 -25.90 41.09
C LEU A 756 -36.95 -26.54 42.24
N LEU A 757 -35.63 -26.69 42.09
CA LEU A 757 -34.77 -27.22 43.14
C LEU A 757 -34.72 -26.27 44.35
N LEU A 758 -34.65 -24.96 44.13
CA LEU A 758 -34.70 -23.97 45.19
C LEU A 758 -36.04 -23.99 45.92
N ALA A 759 -37.15 -24.07 45.20
CA ALA A 759 -38.48 -24.18 45.80
C ALA A 759 -38.61 -25.44 46.66
N LEU A 760 -38.10 -26.58 46.17
CA LEU A 760 -38.07 -27.84 46.93
C LEU A 760 -37.20 -27.71 48.19
N ALA A 761 -36.02 -27.10 48.09
CA ALA A 761 -35.13 -26.87 49.22
C ALA A 761 -35.76 -25.95 50.27
N VAL A 762 -36.42 -24.86 49.86
CA VAL A 762 -37.15 -23.96 50.77
C VAL A 762 -38.29 -24.70 51.46
N ALA A 763 -39.09 -25.48 50.72
CA ALA A 763 -40.16 -26.27 51.31
C ALA A 763 -39.65 -27.30 52.33
N LEU A 764 -38.50 -27.95 52.05
CA LEU A 764 -37.85 -28.85 53.00
C LEU A 764 -37.33 -28.11 54.22
N LEU A 765 -36.73 -26.93 54.06
CA LEU A 765 -36.27 -26.09 55.17
C LEU A 765 -37.43 -25.59 56.02
N GLU A 766 -38.53 -25.16 55.41
CA GLU A 766 -39.76 -24.77 56.13
C GLU A 766 -40.34 -25.96 56.90
N PHE A 767 -40.40 -27.13 56.27
CA PHE A 767 -40.84 -28.36 56.92
C PHE A 767 -39.95 -28.72 58.12
N CYS A 768 -38.63 -28.67 57.94
CA CYS A 768 -37.66 -28.94 59.00
C CYS A 768 -37.74 -27.90 60.13
N TYR A 769 -37.81 -26.61 59.80
CA TYR A 769 -37.87 -25.52 60.77
C TYR A 769 -39.17 -25.57 61.58
N LYS A 770 -40.32 -25.75 60.91
CA LYS A 770 -41.62 -25.89 61.58
C LYS A 770 -41.66 -27.14 62.45
N SER A 771 -41.14 -28.27 61.96
CA SER A 771 -41.05 -29.51 62.72
C SER A 771 -40.12 -29.38 63.92
N HIS A 772 -39.00 -28.66 63.80
CA HIS A 772 -38.10 -28.36 64.92
C HIS A 772 -38.78 -27.46 65.96
N THR A 773 -39.42 -26.38 65.53
CA THR A 773 -40.11 -25.43 66.42
C THR A 773 -41.24 -26.11 67.19
N GLU A 774 -42.00 -26.99 66.54
CA GLU A 774 -43.07 -27.78 67.16
C GLU A 774 -42.52 -28.87 68.08
N ALA A 775 -41.46 -29.59 67.70
CA ALA A 775 -40.78 -30.56 68.57
C ALA A 775 -40.23 -29.91 69.85
N THR A 776 -39.68 -28.69 69.73
CA THR A 776 -39.20 -27.89 70.86
C THR A 776 -40.35 -27.46 71.77
N ARG A 777 -41.51 -27.08 71.20
CA ARG A 777 -42.72 -26.73 71.97
C ARG A 777 -43.37 -27.94 72.65
N ALA A 778 -43.33 -29.11 72.02
CA ALA A 778 -43.96 -30.34 72.50
C ALA A 778 -43.02 -31.25 73.34
N LYS A 779 -41.75 -30.86 73.54
CA LYS A 779 -40.71 -31.62 74.27
C LYS A 779 -40.54 -33.08 73.79
N ILE A 780 -40.61 -33.31 72.48
CA ILE A 780 -40.41 -34.62 71.85
C ILE A 780 -39.12 -34.65 71.02
N PRO A 781 -38.44 -35.80 70.88
CA PRO A 781 -37.25 -35.92 70.04
C PRO A 781 -37.57 -35.61 68.57
N LEU A 782 -36.69 -34.84 67.92
CA LEU A 782 -36.85 -34.30 66.57
C LEU A 782 -37.14 -35.38 65.51
N SER A 783 -36.56 -36.58 65.67
CA SER A 783 -36.77 -37.73 64.77
C SER A 783 -38.22 -38.20 64.74
N ASP A 784 -38.93 -38.10 65.87
CA ASP A 784 -40.27 -38.65 66.02
C ASP A 784 -41.33 -37.65 65.55
N ALA A 785 -41.09 -36.36 65.80
CA ALA A 785 -41.90 -35.27 65.24
C ALA A 785 -41.84 -35.23 63.70
N MET A 786 -40.64 -35.39 63.11
CA MET A 786 -40.49 -35.44 61.66
C MET A 786 -41.12 -36.71 61.05
N LYS A 787 -40.97 -37.88 61.68
CA LYS A 787 -41.57 -39.13 61.18
C LYS A 787 -43.10 -39.11 61.25
N ALA A 788 -43.70 -38.58 62.31
CA ALA A 788 -45.15 -38.46 62.44
C ALA A 788 -45.74 -37.53 61.35
N LYS A 789 -45.08 -36.41 61.07
CA LYS A 789 -45.54 -35.43 60.08
C LYS A 789 -45.26 -35.84 58.64
N ALA A 790 -44.14 -36.52 58.38
CA ALA A 790 -43.87 -37.13 57.09
C ALA A 790 -44.91 -38.22 56.77
N ARG A 791 -45.33 -39.00 57.78
CA ARG A 791 -46.46 -39.95 57.64
C ARG A 791 -47.80 -39.25 57.34
N LEU A 792 -48.09 -38.11 57.97
CA LEU A 792 -49.28 -37.29 57.69
C LEU A 792 -49.25 -36.60 56.31
N THR A 793 -48.06 -36.31 55.78
CA THR A 793 -47.91 -35.63 54.48
C THR A 793 -47.89 -36.61 53.31
N ILE A 794 -47.36 -37.82 53.51
CA ILE A 794 -47.27 -38.88 52.48
C ILE A 794 -48.48 -39.83 52.53
N GLY A 795 -49.02 -40.08 53.72
CA GLY A 795 -50.27 -40.81 53.92
C GLY A 795 -51.44 -39.84 53.93
N GLY A 796 -52.22 -39.80 52.85
CA GLY A 796 -53.52 -39.13 52.86
C GLY A 796 -54.34 -39.59 54.07
N GLY A 797 -54.76 -38.63 54.89
CA GLY A 797 -55.29 -38.86 56.24
C GLY A 797 -56.39 -39.93 56.30
N ARG A 798 -56.14 -40.94 57.13
CA ARG A 798 -57.16 -41.75 57.80
C ARG A 798 -56.79 -41.80 59.28
N ASP A 799 -57.19 -40.78 60.02
CA ASP A 799 -57.25 -40.88 61.47
C ASP A 799 -58.65 -41.40 61.85
N PHE A 800 -58.66 -42.62 62.40
CA PHE A 800 -59.76 -43.15 63.18
C PHE A 800 -59.71 -42.49 64.56
N ASP A 801 -60.58 -41.53 64.81
CA ASP A 801 -60.98 -41.14 66.17
C ASP A 801 -62.45 -41.51 66.37
N ASN A 802 -62.69 -42.47 67.26
CA ASN A 802 -64.03 -42.86 67.70
C ASN A 802 -64.60 -41.73 68.58
N GLY A 803 -65.61 -41.01 68.09
CA GLY A 803 -66.37 -40.13 68.99
C GLY A 803 -67.26 -39.01 68.44
N ARG A 804 -67.71 -39.02 67.17
CA ARG A 804 -69.02 -38.46 66.71
C ARG A 804 -69.07 -38.48 65.18
N VAL A 805 -70.07 -39.18 64.66
CA VAL A 805 -70.36 -39.30 63.23
C VAL A 805 -70.83 -37.94 62.71
N SER A 806 -70.13 -37.39 61.72
CA SER A 806 -70.69 -36.39 60.79
C SER A 806 -70.02 -36.58 59.43
N SER A 807 -70.81 -37.14 58.53
CA SER A 807 -70.56 -37.36 57.12
C SER A 807 -70.34 -36.03 56.38
N LEU A 808 -69.17 -35.85 55.77
CA LEU A 808 -68.98 -34.90 54.67
C LEU A 808 -69.44 -35.58 53.37
N THR A 809 -70.76 -35.56 53.16
CA THR A 809 -71.37 -35.83 51.87
C THR A 809 -71.05 -34.63 50.98
N ASN A 810 -70.23 -34.85 49.96
CA ASN A 810 -69.95 -33.91 48.90
C ASN A 810 -71.20 -33.81 48.02
N GLN A 811 -72.15 -32.96 48.39
CA GLN A 811 -73.38 -32.75 47.67
C GLN A 811 -73.28 -31.47 46.87
N HIS A 812 -72.81 -31.63 45.63
CA HIS A 812 -73.16 -30.74 44.52
C HIS A 812 -74.68 -30.58 44.50
N LEU A 813 -75.16 -29.42 44.93
CA LEU A 813 -76.46 -28.89 44.49
C LEU A 813 -76.24 -27.48 43.99
N LEU A 814 -76.52 -27.35 42.69
CA LEU A 814 -76.53 -26.13 41.91
C LEU A 814 -77.54 -25.14 42.51
N ASP A 815 -77.10 -23.90 42.71
CA ASP A 815 -77.98 -22.73 42.75
C ASP A 815 -77.59 -21.76 41.60
N PRO A 816 -78.57 -21.19 40.86
CA PRO A 816 -78.37 -20.71 39.49
C PRO A 816 -78.02 -19.22 39.47
N CYS A 817 -76.73 -18.89 39.62
CA CYS A 817 -76.25 -17.54 39.28
C CYS A 817 -74.88 -17.49 38.60
N TYR A 818 -74.35 -18.64 38.16
CA TYR A 818 -73.02 -18.76 37.56
C TYR A 818 -73.02 -19.12 36.06
N ARG A 819 -74.15 -18.93 35.36
CA ARG A 819 -74.25 -19.20 33.91
C ARG A 819 -74.28 -17.96 33.01
N SER A 820 -74.30 -16.74 33.56
CA SER A 820 -74.36 -15.50 32.75
C SER A 820 -72.98 -14.85 32.48
N HIS A 821 -71.99 -15.00 33.36
CA HIS A 821 -70.70 -14.31 33.20
C HIS A 821 -69.66 -15.04 32.33
N ALA A 822 -69.81 -16.35 32.10
CA ALA A 822 -68.89 -17.10 31.24
C ALA A 822 -69.11 -16.85 29.73
N TYR A 823 -70.35 -16.57 29.30
CA TYR A 823 -70.65 -16.26 27.89
C TYR A 823 -70.32 -14.81 27.51
N HIS A 824 -70.31 -13.88 28.47
CA HIS A 824 -69.91 -12.49 28.22
C HIS A 824 -68.38 -12.28 28.25
N ALA A 825 -67.64 -13.05 29.05
CA ALA A 825 -66.18 -12.95 29.13
C ALA A 825 -65.48 -13.46 27.86
N VAL A 826 -66.00 -14.50 27.21
CA VAL A 826 -65.44 -15.03 25.94
C VAL A 826 -65.75 -14.11 24.75
N ARG A 827 -66.91 -13.44 24.73
CA ARG A 827 -67.25 -12.44 23.71
C ARG A 827 -66.44 -11.14 23.86
N LEU A 828 -66.16 -10.69 25.09
CA LEU A 828 -65.34 -9.48 25.32
C LEU A 828 -63.84 -9.72 25.10
N THR A 829 -63.30 -10.92 25.37
CA THR A 829 -61.90 -11.23 25.03
C THR A 829 -61.71 -11.37 23.52
N THR A 830 -62.68 -11.94 22.80
CA THR A 830 -62.62 -12.03 21.33
C THR A 830 -62.83 -10.67 20.66
N ALA A 831 -63.75 -9.84 21.16
CA ALA A 831 -63.96 -8.47 20.66
C ALA A 831 -62.78 -7.52 21.00
N ARG A 832 -62.16 -7.63 22.18
CA ARG A 832 -60.92 -6.89 22.50
C ARG A 832 -59.75 -7.33 21.64
N ARG A 833 -59.64 -8.63 21.30
CA ARG A 833 -58.61 -9.14 20.39
C ARG A 833 -58.78 -8.59 18.97
N ILE A 834 -60.01 -8.53 18.45
CA ILE A 834 -60.31 -8.01 17.10
C ILE A 834 -60.12 -6.49 17.01
N VAL A 835 -60.50 -5.72 18.04
CA VAL A 835 -60.29 -4.26 18.07
C VAL A 835 -58.80 -3.92 18.25
N PHE A 836 -58.04 -4.68 19.05
CA PHE A 836 -56.58 -4.53 19.13
C PHE A 836 -55.86 -4.97 17.85
N GLU A 837 -56.36 -5.99 17.17
CA GLU A 837 -55.78 -6.47 15.91
C GLU A 837 -56.10 -5.52 14.74
N GLN A 838 -57.27 -4.87 14.71
CA GLN A 838 -57.60 -3.82 13.74
C GLN A 838 -56.91 -2.48 14.04
N ALA A 839 -56.74 -2.11 15.31
CA ALA A 839 -55.95 -0.94 15.71
C ALA A 839 -54.47 -1.16 15.38
N GLY A 840 -53.90 -2.34 15.67
CA GLY A 840 -52.54 -2.71 15.28
C GLY A 840 -52.32 -2.72 13.76
N LYS A 841 -53.27 -3.22 12.97
CA LYS A 841 -53.21 -3.18 11.49
C LYS A 841 -53.33 -1.76 10.92
N ARG A 842 -54.03 -0.84 11.59
CA ARG A 842 -54.10 0.58 11.17
C ARG A 842 -52.83 1.35 11.56
N THR A 843 -52.29 1.16 12.76
CA THR A 843 -51.02 1.80 13.19
C THR A 843 -49.83 1.30 12.38
N LEU A 844 -49.81 0.02 11.99
CA LEU A 844 -48.78 -0.54 11.09
C LEU A 844 -48.90 -0.02 9.65
N LYS A 845 -50.11 0.32 9.18
CA LYS A 845 -50.34 1.00 7.90
C LYS A 845 -49.86 2.45 7.93
N THR A 846 -50.08 3.18 9.03
CA THR A 846 -49.62 4.56 9.20
C THR A 846 -48.09 4.64 9.35
N PHE A 847 -47.47 3.69 10.04
CA PHE A 847 -46.01 3.58 10.13
C PHE A 847 -45.36 3.19 8.79
N ARG A 848 -45.98 2.30 7.99
CA ARG A 848 -45.54 2.01 6.62
C ARG A 848 -45.67 3.21 5.67
N LEU A 849 -46.68 4.07 5.87
CA LEU A 849 -46.88 5.26 5.04
C LEU A 849 -45.90 6.38 5.40
N CYS A 850 -45.55 6.56 6.68
CA CYS A 850 -44.52 7.52 7.10
C CYS A 850 -43.11 7.09 6.66
N PHE A 851 -42.78 5.80 6.69
CA PHE A 851 -41.47 5.30 6.24
C PHE A 851 -41.25 5.45 4.72
N PHE A 852 -42.32 5.54 3.93
CA PHE A 852 -42.24 5.76 2.47
C PHE A 852 -42.14 7.24 2.07
N VAL A 853 -42.36 8.18 3.00
CA VAL A 853 -42.29 9.63 2.74
C VAL A 853 -40.97 10.24 3.21
N THR A 854 -40.16 9.50 3.98
CA THR A 854 -38.82 9.92 4.44
C THR A 854 -37.72 8.94 4.05
N SER A 855 -37.80 8.36 2.85
CA SER A 855 -36.69 7.66 2.19
C SER A 855 -36.45 8.20 0.79
#